data_AF-A0A8S1YGG8-F1
#
_entry.id   AF-A0A8S1YGG8-F1
#
_cell.length_a   1.000
_cell.length_b   1.000
_cell.length_c   1.000
_cell.angle_alpha   90.00
_cell.angle_beta   90.00
_cell.angle_gamma   90.00
#
_symmetry.space_group_name_H-M   'P 1'
#
loop_
_entity.id
_entity.type
_entity.pdbx_description
1 polymer ?
#
loop_
_entity_poly.entity_id
_entity_poly.type
_entity_poly.pdbx_seq_one_letter_code
_entity_poly.pdbx_strand_id
1 'polypeptide(L)'
;MEPDPKLLSLLEKVNNPIELFKIQITVKGVYGFSEDWKLTDETNPGIFANVVRYQGEDMFGKIKGRELTEREKFEEYQKNSKKNKKDTKSPEEEEQMKKALALEEEEELKKQQLLGTLQEQDKLFFISEDKFKTISIQYEETHTIEITNVRQLEEEILENRNFIYFIRQPAITEEELIKLRKGKTKNLNNAELTSIIFKGAFDLSDLLEPGCTRTTVRAFLKQEENADCPKYNCDKMYVKVEIETEPALTPLVEDIPKLNIEPIIVQRIPSKFECVGQLQRDIKEAMKALDEEYSKLYPSDQKVKVSANLTVQKRQELQKKKESFLNEINQSGKYKILQDRLRSSIIRVCIDKFAKEGLFVGVNKDEQDRLFAELYVFMMEEMQTTLGEYVLNNKEDIHEDLYQTYDQNQRDRDVVFQSLKEQAFKKFKRFAEQYETINQVDQALKYYTNMVLVDPKSATIFAKYCFKIQRFKAAEQLIQMVRELEWNKENELLMACLYIRRERFKEATNIVQALLSKEPINTLFNLLMAFIYKQQGNQNMADKYLRCTQRIFMRTMGLLTKGFPKQQPDPHVLPNFKQQMIEQQEKAKKAPVLTQEQTDQIQLELIEYFASRSLFDLAEKALVNIKDKTTQKINIIKAQIHIFNENYSEAQSLIQKILNQNPKNYEVYLIKGALCYQTDQFYEAEETFLKALSIQQKKSFDILLRLGYLYLKRKSWQDAKAIFERALDQQVPSNSSLTWLGLGISNLRLKDPIAEECLCQASIHEPFNGEVWGYQALNCLQQKRGQQAKQCLLRMEQTEVNDLDLLIELAEEMNKCQDFESCRQILMRVYNSKVKIPNMGQLLKNLGSVHAELGRKEEAKQYYEESLQYLESGNEKAKVIQEMKLL
;
A
#
# COMPACT_ATOMS: atom_id res chain seq x y z
N MET A 1 -6.14 17.98 20.24
CA MET A 1 -6.79 17.56 18.98
C MET A 1 -7.59 18.74 18.53
N GLU A 2 -7.31 19.27 17.34
CA GLU A 2 -8.22 20.22 16.73
C GLU A 2 -9.58 19.53 16.57
N PRO A 3 -10.69 20.18 16.98
CA PRO A 3 -12.00 19.58 16.83
C PRO A 3 -12.27 19.33 15.34
N ASP A 4 -12.84 18.15 15.03
CA ASP A 4 -13.16 17.78 13.66
C ASP A 4 -14.02 18.89 13.02
N PRO A 5 -13.56 19.52 11.92
CA PRO A 5 -14.28 20.63 11.29
C PRO A 5 -15.69 20.25 10.84
N LYS A 6 -15.97 18.97 10.55
CA LYS A 6 -17.34 18.48 10.32
C LYS A 6 -18.20 18.58 11.57
N LEU A 7 -17.66 18.23 12.73
CA LEU A 7 -18.37 18.27 14.00
C LEU A 7 -18.65 19.72 14.45
N LEU A 8 -17.71 20.63 14.23
CA LEU A 8 -17.88 22.06 14.51
C LEU A 8 -18.94 22.70 13.63
N SER A 9 -18.93 22.39 12.32
CA SER A 9 -19.93 22.88 11.39
C SER A 9 -21.33 22.36 11.71
N LEU A 10 -21.46 21.09 12.12
CA LEU A 10 -22.72 20.52 12.60
C LEU A 10 -23.22 21.22 13.87
N LEU A 11 -22.34 21.52 14.84
CA LEU A 11 -22.69 22.24 16.05
C LEU A 11 -23.13 23.69 15.76
N GLU A 12 -22.45 24.38 14.86
CA GLU A 12 -22.81 25.74 14.44
C GLU A 12 -24.19 25.76 13.77
N LYS A 13 -24.47 24.78 12.92
CA LYS A 13 -25.77 24.63 12.26
C LYS A 13 -26.92 24.31 13.22
N VAL A 14 -26.64 23.61 14.33
CA VAL A 14 -27.61 23.38 15.41
C VAL A 14 -27.90 24.68 16.17
N ASN A 15 -26.87 25.51 16.38
CA ASN A 15 -27.00 26.76 17.10
C ASN A 15 -27.63 27.89 16.25
N ASN A 16 -27.32 27.92 14.95
CA ASN A 16 -27.75 28.91 13.98
C ASN A 16 -28.41 28.20 12.77
N PRO A 17 -29.69 27.81 12.88
CA PRO A 17 -30.39 27.11 11.79
C PRO A 17 -30.56 28.04 10.58
N ILE A 18 -30.33 27.50 9.38
CA ILE A 18 -30.53 28.23 8.12
C ILE A 18 -32.04 28.41 7.89
N GLU A 19 -32.55 29.63 8.07
CA GLU A 19 -33.98 29.95 7.89
C GLU A 19 -34.38 30.07 6.42
N LEU A 20 -33.46 30.49 5.55
CA LEU A 20 -33.71 30.67 4.12
C LEU A 20 -32.52 30.16 3.32
N PHE A 21 -32.76 29.16 2.48
CA PHE A 21 -31.73 28.49 1.68
C PHE A 21 -32.04 28.62 0.20
N LYS A 22 -31.15 29.27 -0.56
CA LYS A 22 -31.34 29.48 -2.00
C LYS A 22 -30.52 28.47 -2.78
N ILE A 23 -31.18 27.74 -3.68
CA ILE A 23 -30.53 26.88 -4.66
C ILE A 23 -30.66 27.52 -6.03
N GLN A 24 -29.54 27.89 -6.63
CA GLN A 24 -29.46 28.28 -8.03
C GLN A 24 -29.12 27.07 -8.88
N ILE A 25 -29.95 26.78 -9.87
CA ILE A 25 -29.82 25.61 -10.73
C ILE A 25 -29.62 26.09 -12.15
N THR A 26 -28.51 25.67 -12.74
CA THR A 26 -28.15 25.96 -14.12
C THR A 26 -28.04 24.65 -14.89
N VAL A 27 -28.99 24.38 -15.79
CA VAL A 27 -28.93 23.21 -16.67
C VAL A 27 -27.91 23.48 -17.79
N LYS A 28 -26.78 22.76 -17.76
CA LYS A 28 -25.74 22.90 -18.80
C LYS A 28 -26.16 22.27 -20.12
N GLY A 29 -27.06 21.29 -20.09
CA GLY A 29 -27.67 20.71 -21.28
C GLY A 29 -28.12 19.27 -21.09
N VAL A 30 -28.80 18.75 -22.12
CA VAL A 30 -29.14 17.33 -22.25
C VAL A 30 -28.21 16.68 -23.27
N TYR A 31 -27.74 15.48 -22.91
CA TYR A 31 -26.62 14.80 -23.53
C TYR A 31 -27.05 13.39 -23.96
N GLY A 32 -26.74 12.98 -25.19
CA GLY A 32 -26.93 11.59 -25.66
C GLY A 32 -28.34 11.33 -26.15
N PHE A 33 -28.88 12.33 -26.83
CA PHE A 33 -30.15 12.26 -27.52
C PHE A 33 -30.15 11.11 -28.54
N SER A 34 -31.25 10.35 -28.60
CA SER A 34 -31.45 9.32 -29.63
C SER A 34 -31.54 9.99 -31.01
N GLU A 35 -30.84 9.44 -32.02
CA GLU A 35 -30.81 9.99 -33.38
C GLU A 35 -32.20 10.03 -34.02
N ASP A 36 -33.03 9.01 -33.77
CA ASP A 36 -34.40 8.92 -34.27
C ASP A 36 -35.26 10.08 -33.75
N TRP A 37 -35.15 10.38 -32.46
CA TRP A 37 -35.85 11.48 -31.82
C TRP A 37 -35.31 12.84 -32.30
N LYS A 38 -33.99 13.01 -32.39
CA LYS A 38 -33.37 14.25 -32.86
C LYS A 38 -33.86 14.63 -34.27
N LEU A 39 -33.94 13.65 -35.18
CA LEU A 39 -34.45 13.87 -36.54
C LEU A 39 -35.89 14.39 -36.56
N THR A 40 -36.77 13.85 -35.71
CA THR A 40 -38.16 14.31 -35.58
C THR A 40 -38.28 15.78 -35.17
N ASP A 41 -37.53 16.19 -34.15
CA ASP A 41 -37.63 17.57 -33.63
C ASP A 41 -36.89 18.57 -34.53
N GLU A 42 -35.78 18.18 -35.17
CA GLU A 42 -35.07 19.03 -36.16
C GLU A 42 -35.91 19.24 -37.44
N THR A 43 -36.65 18.23 -37.89
CA THR A 43 -37.50 18.34 -39.09
C THR A 43 -38.81 19.09 -38.84
N ASN A 44 -39.21 19.27 -37.57
CA ASN A 44 -40.44 19.94 -37.17
C ASN A 44 -40.20 20.99 -36.07
N PRO A 45 -39.41 22.05 -36.35
CA PRO A 45 -39.07 23.06 -35.37
C PRO A 45 -40.32 23.79 -34.87
N GLY A 46 -40.42 23.98 -33.55
CA GLY A 46 -41.53 24.72 -32.91
C GLY A 46 -42.77 23.87 -32.56
N ILE A 47 -42.82 22.59 -32.93
CA ILE A 47 -43.93 21.70 -32.50
C ILE A 47 -43.77 21.27 -31.04
N PHE A 48 -42.54 21.09 -30.57
CA PHE A 48 -42.23 20.54 -29.24
C PHE A 48 -41.43 21.52 -28.38
N ALA A 49 -41.79 21.59 -27.10
CA ALA A 49 -41.00 22.19 -26.04
C ALA A 49 -40.28 21.08 -25.27
N ASN A 50 -38.99 21.29 -25.04
CA ASN A 50 -38.15 20.42 -24.22
C ASN A 50 -37.92 21.11 -22.88
N VAL A 51 -38.46 20.53 -21.80
CA VAL A 51 -38.51 21.13 -20.47
C VAL A 51 -37.71 20.28 -19.50
N VAL A 52 -36.87 20.91 -18.69
CA VAL A 52 -36.26 20.27 -17.51
C VAL A 52 -36.99 20.78 -16.28
N ARG A 53 -37.58 19.86 -15.51
CA ARG A 53 -38.32 20.16 -14.28
C ARG A 53 -37.57 19.67 -13.06
N TYR A 54 -37.37 20.57 -12.11
CA TYR A 54 -36.82 20.25 -10.79
C TYR A 54 -37.54 21.06 -9.71
N GLN A 55 -37.99 20.38 -8.63
CA GLN A 55 -38.75 20.97 -7.52
C GLN A 55 -39.89 21.93 -7.92
N GLY A 56 -40.53 21.70 -9.07
CA GLY A 56 -41.67 22.49 -9.55
C GLY A 56 -41.33 23.60 -10.54
N GLU A 57 -40.04 23.95 -10.71
CA GLU A 57 -39.59 24.93 -11.69
C GLU A 57 -39.33 24.28 -13.06
N ASP A 58 -39.80 24.93 -14.13
CA ASP A 58 -39.73 24.46 -15.52
C ASP A 58 -38.74 25.29 -16.34
N MET A 59 -37.65 24.66 -16.76
CA MET A 59 -36.60 25.27 -17.59
C MET A 59 -36.77 24.86 -19.06
N PHE A 60 -36.87 25.82 -19.97
CA PHE A 60 -37.11 25.55 -21.39
C PHE A 60 -35.81 25.51 -22.21
N GLY A 61 -35.61 24.41 -22.93
CA GLY A 61 -34.42 24.18 -23.74
C GLY A 61 -34.68 24.32 -25.23
N LYS A 62 -33.68 24.86 -25.95
CA LYS A 62 -33.67 24.92 -27.42
C LYS A 62 -32.76 23.84 -27.99
N ILE A 63 -33.23 23.14 -29.02
CA ILE A 63 -32.44 22.09 -29.69
C ILE A 63 -31.31 22.74 -30.48
N LYS A 64 -30.11 22.19 -30.32
CA LYS A 64 -28.93 22.60 -31.08
C LYS A 64 -28.55 21.50 -32.08
N GLY A 65 -28.39 21.89 -33.35
CA GLY A 65 -27.93 21.00 -34.41
C GLY A 65 -26.57 20.38 -34.06
N ARG A 66 -26.31 19.15 -34.51
CA ARG A 66 -25.01 18.50 -34.29
C ARG A 66 -23.91 19.30 -35.00
N GLU A 67 -22.96 19.83 -34.24
CA GLU A 67 -21.70 20.32 -34.80
C GLU A 67 -20.83 19.11 -35.17
N LEU A 68 -20.27 19.12 -36.39
CA LEU A 68 -19.33 18.10 -36.87
C LEU A 68 -18.00 18.23 -36.12
N THR A 69 -17.32 17.12 -35.83
CA THR A 69 -15.93 17.17 -35.29
C THR A 69 -14.98 17.76 -36.33
N GLU A 70 -13.82 18.28 -35.92
CA GLU A 70 -12.86 18.86 -36.89
C GLU A 70 -12.41 17.79 -37.90
N ARG A 71 -12.33 16.53 -37.46
CA ARG A 71 -12.13 15.36 -38.34
C ARG A 71 -13.25 15.16 -39.37
N GLU A 72 -14.51 15.22 -38.93
CA GLU A 72 -15.67 15.10 -39.84
C GLU A 72 -15.79 16.29 -40.80
N LYS A 73 -15.54 17.52 -40.32
CA LYS A 73 -15.45 18.74 -41.14
C LYS A 73 -14.35 18.61 -42.20
N PHE A 74 -13.19 18.05 -41.83
CA PHE A 74 -12.09 17.82 -42.75
C PHE A 74 -12.40 16.73 -43.78
N GLU A 75 -13.09 15.65 -43.39
CA GLU A 75 -13.56 14.62 -44.32
C GLU A 75 -14.63 15.13 -45.28
N GLU A 76 -15.54 15.98 -44.81
CA GLU A 76 -16.56 16.61 -45.64
C GLU A 76 -15.94 17.64 -46.59
N TYR A 77 -14.95 18.41 -46.14
CA TYR A 77 -14.10 19.27 -46.97
C TYR A 77 -13.43 18.45 -48.10
N GLN A 78 -12.83 17.30 -47.78
CA GLN A 78 -12.23 16.43 -48.79
C GLN A 78 -13.26 15.84 -49.78
N LYS A 79 -14.45 15.47 -49.31
CA LYS A 79 -15.53 14.94 -50.16
C LYS A 79 -16.08 16.01 -51.11
N ASN A 80 -16.24 17.24 -50.63
CA ASN A 80 -16.74 18.37 -51.42
C ASN A 80 -15.70 18.88 -52.42
N SER A 81 -14.42 18.91 -52.03
CA SER A 81 -13.27 19.17 -52.92
C SER A 81 -13.21 18.18 -54.09
N LYS A 82 -13.51 16.89 -53.84
CA LYS A 82 -13.55 15.85 -54.88
C LYS A 82 -14.74 15.95 -55.83
N LYS A 83 -15.89 16.51 -55.40
CA LYS A 83 -17.12 16.61 -56.20
C LYS A 83 -17.18 17.87 -57.08
N ASN A 84 -16.65 19.01 -56.61
CA ASN A 84 -16.69 20.28 -57.34
C ASN A 84 -15.29 20.74 -57.74
N LYS A 85 -14.86 20.40 -58.96
CA LYS A 85 -13.55 20.79 -59.54
C LYS A 85 -13.38 22.29 -59.84
N LYS A 86 -14.27 23.18 -59.38
CA LYS A 86 -14.30 24.59 -59.82
C LYS A 86 -14.22 25.67 -58.74
N ASP A 87 -14.18 25.32 -57.46
CA ASP A 87 -13.86 26.26 -56.38
C ASP A 87 -12.66 25.74 -55.59
N THR A 88 -11.46 26.01 -56.09
CA THR A 88 -10.22 25.86 -55.32
C THR A 88 -10.17 26.96 -54.26
N LYS A 89 -10.74 26.69 -53.08
CA LYS A 89 -10.53 27.49 -51.87
C LYS A 89 -9.08 27.35 -51.37
N SER A 90 -8.58 28.37 -50.67
CA SER A 90 -7.14 28.66 -50.54
C SER A 90 -6.36 27.57 -49.78
N PRO A 91 -5.05 27.37 -50.07
CA PRO A 91 -4.19 26.47 -49.30
C PRO A 91 -4.13 26.80 -47.80
N GLU A 92 -4.38 28.05 -47.44
CA GLU A 92 -4.38 28.52 -46.05
C GLU A 92 -5.57 27.96 -45.25
N GLU A 93 -6.75 27.81 -45.86
CA GLU A 93 -7.92 27.20 -45.19
C GLU A 93 -7.68 25.71 -44.88
N GLU A 94 -7.04 24.98 -45.80
CA GLU A 94 -6.69 23.57 -45.56
C GLU A 94 -5.61 23.42 -44.49
N GLU A 95 -4.64 24.34 -44.44
CA GLU A 95 -3.60 24.33 -43.40
C GLU A 95 -4.16 24.68 -42.02
N GLN A 96 -5.12 25.62 -41.93
CA GLN A 96 -5.83 25.92 -40.70
C GLN A 96 -6.64 24.73 -40.20
N MET A 97 -7.35 24.03 -41.08
CA MET A 97 -8.11 22.82 -40.71
C MET A 97 -7.20 21.68 -40.26
N LYS A 98 -6.02 21.51 -40.88
CA LYS A 98 -5.02 20.53 -40.42
C LYS A 98 -4.42 20.88 -39.06
N LYS A 99 -4.19 22.16 -38.78
CA LYS A 99 -3.73 22.63 -37.46
C LYS A 99 -4.79 22.40 -36.39
N ALA A 100 -6.07 22.65 -36.69
CA ALA A 100 -7.18 22.36 -35.79
C ALA A 100 -7.30 20.85 -35.49
N LEU A 101 -7.18 20.00 -36.52
CA LEU A 101 -7.20 18.54 -36.36
C LEU A 101 -6.02 18.04 -35.50
N ALA A 102 -4.81 18.57 -35.72
CA ALA A 102 -3.64 18.19 -34.94
C ALA A 102 -3.75 18.59 -33.46
N LEU A 103 -4.36 19.74 -33.17
CA LEU A 103 -4.62 20.20 -31.80
C LEU A 103 -5.63 19.27 -31.09
N GLU A 104 -6.71 18.87 -31.78
CA GLU A 104 -7.70 17.92 -31.27
C GLU A 104 -7.08 16.55 -30.96
N GLU A 105 -6.19 16.05 -31.84
CA GLU A 105 -5.46 14.80 -31.63
C GLU A 105 -4.48 14.88 -30.44
N GLU A 106 -3.82 16.01 -30.22
CA GLU A 106 -2.92 16.22 -29.08
C GLU A 106 -3.69 16.27 -27.74
N GLU A 107 -4.87 16.91 -27.73
CA GLU A 107 -5.76 16.91 -26.57
C GLU A 107 -6.32 15.51 -26.26
N GLU A 108 -6.68 14.72 -27.27
CA GLU A 108 -7.07 13.32 -27.09
C GLU A 108 -5.93 12.49 -26.47
N LEU A 109 -4.70 12.70 -26.92
CA LEU A 109 -3.53 11.97 -26.39
C LEU A 109 -3.28 12.31 -24.92
N LYS A 110 -3.35 13.59 -24.54
CA LYS A 110 -3.24 14.03 -23.14
C LYS A 110 -4.33 13.43 -22.26
N LYS A 111 -5.57 13.35 -22.77
CA LYS A 111 -6.68 12.69 -22.07
C LYS A 111 -6.47 11.19 -21.90
N GLN A 112 -5.96 10.48 -22.92
CA GLN A 112 -5.64 9.05 -22.79
C GLN A 112 -4.53 8.79 -21.75
N GLN A 113 -3.55 9.68 -21.67
CA GLN A 113 -2.50 9.61 -20.64
C GLN A 113 -3.09 9.82 -19.24
N LEU A 114 -3.98 10.80 -19.07
CA LEU A 114 -4.70 11.05 -17.81
C LEU A 114 -5.61 9.88 -17.42
N LEU A 115 -6.30 9.26 -18.39
CA LEU A 115 -7.12 8.06 -18.20
C LEU A 115 -6.28 6.89 -17.67
N GLY A 116 -5.04 6.76 -18.14
CA GLY A 116 -4.09 5.76 -17.69
C GLY A 116 -3.74 5.87 -16.20
N THR A 117 -3.78 7.09 -15.65
CA THR A 117 -3.39 7.40 -14.26
C THR A 117 -4.51 7.23 -13.22
N LEU A 118 -5.76 7.13 -13.65
CA LEU A 118 -6.93 7.06 -12.77
C LEU A 118 -7.22 5.64 -12.26
N GLN A 119 -8.04 5.46 -11.21
CA GLN A 119 -8.44 4.13 -10.70
C GLN A 119 -9.56 3.50 -11.55
N GLU A 120 -9.82 2.19 -11.44
CA GLU A 120 -10.84 1.51 -12.29
C GLU A 120 -12.26 2.07 -12.15
N GLN A 121 -12.65 2.54 -10.96
CA GLN A 121 -13.95 3.22 -10.74
C GLN A 121 -14.01 4.57 -11.48
N ASP A 122 -12.94 5.34 -11.42
CA ASP A 122 -12.80 6.63 -12.13
C ASP A 122 -12.65 6.41 -13.65
N LYS A 123 -12.01 5.32 -14.08
CA LYS A 123 -11.94 4.92 -15.50
C LYS A 123 -13.31 4.57 -16.03
N LEU A 124 -14.17 3.89 -15.26
CA LEU A 124 -15.56 3.64 -15.68
C LEU A 124 -16.32 4.97 -15.85
N PHE A 125 -16.06 5.93 -14.96
CA PHE A 125 -16.60 7.28 -15.04
C PHE A 125 -16.13 8.03 -16.29
N PHE A 126 -14.85 7.95 -16.65
CA PHE A 126 -14.29 8.59 -17.84
C PHE A 126 -14.52 7.82 -19.17
N ILE A 127 -14.59 6.48 -19.17
CA ILE A 127 -14.84 5.68 -20.39
C ILE A 127 -16.31 5.78 -20.82
N SER A 128 -17.23 6.05 -19.89
CA SER A 128 -18.60 6.45 -20.24
C SER A 128 -18.70 7.89 -20.80
N GLU A 129 -17.60 8.67 -20.76
CA GLU A 129 -17.49 9.99 -21.39
C GLU A 129 -17.09 9.93 -22.88
N ASP A 130 -17.02 8.74 -23.49
CA ASP A 130 -16.45 8.60 -24.83
C ASP A 130 -17.30 9.27 -25.94
N LYS A 131 -16.77 10.41 -26.37
CA LYS A 131 -16.56 10.88 -27.75
C LYS A 131 -17.63 11.60 -28.56
N PHE A 132 -18.94 11.58 -28.26
CA PHE A 132 -19.88 12.36 -29.09
C PHE A 132 -21.12 12.84 -28.35
N LYS A 133 -21.02 14.00 -27.67
CA LYS A 133 -22.22 14.74 -27.28
C LYS A 133 -21.97 16.23 -27.30
N THR A 134 -22.08 16.81 -28.49
CA THR A 134 -22.52 18.20 -28.60
C THR A 134 -23.78 18.36 -27.74
N ILE A 135 -23.86 19.47 -27.00
CA ILE A 135 -25.05 19.84 -26.22
C ILE A 135 -26.24 19.68 -27.16
N SER A 136 -27.10 18.71 -26.91
CA SER A 136 -28.20 18.41 -27.84
C SER A 136 -29.35 19.39 -27.65
N ILE A 137 -29.51 19.85 -26.41
CA ILE A 137 -30.46 20.89 -26.01
C ILE A 137 -29.75 21.85 -25.06
N GLN A 138 -29.74 23.13 -25.42
CA GLN A 138 -29.13 24.20 -24.64
C GLN A 138 -30.22 24.94 -23.85
N TYR A 139 -29.89 25.29 -22.61
CA TYR A 139 -30.73 26.07 -21.70
C TYR A 139 -29.96 27.36 -21.40
N GLU A 140 -30.64 28.50 -21.44
CA GLU A 140 -30.01 29.82 -21.26
C GLU A 140 -30.33 30.43 -19.89
N GLU A 141 -31.23 29.82 -19.13
CA GLU A 141 -31.79 30.37 -17.89
C GLU A 141 -31.27 29.64 -16.64
N THR A 142 -30.81 30.41 -15.65
CA THR A 142 -30.54 29.94 -14.29
C THR A 142 -31.77 30.21 -13.43
N HIS A 143 -32.26 29.20 -12.73
CA HIS A 143 -33.43 29.32 -11.87
C HIS A 143 -33.01 29.29 -10.40
N THR A 144 -33.61 30.18 -9.60
CA THR A 144 -33.36 30.24 -8.15
C THR A 144 -34.57 29.70 -7.41
N ILE A 145 -34.35 28.66 -6.61
CA ILE A 145 -35.37 27.99 -5.80
C ILE A 145 -35.12 28.37 -4.34
N GLU A 146 -36.14 28.91 -3.69
CA GLU A 146 -36.08 29.22 -2.26
C GLU A 146 -36.65 28.05 -1.45
N ILE A 147 -35.82 27.46 -0.59
CA ILE A 147 -36.18 26.33 0.26
C ILE A 147 -36.39 26.81 1.68
N THR A 148 -37.60 26.62 2.18
CA THR A 148 -38.00 27.01 3.54
C THR A 148 -37.78 25.90 4.57
N ASN A 149 -37.64 24.64 4.14
CA ASN A 149 -37.43 23.48 5.02
C ASN A 149 -36.14 22.72 4.67
N VAL A 150 -35.00 23.26 5.12
CA VAL A 150 -33.66 22.75 4.83
C VAL A 150 -33.44 21.33 5.38
N ARG A 151 -34.05 20.99 6.51
CA ARG A 151 -33.94 19.64 7.11
C ARG A 151 -34.53 18.56 6.21
N GLN A 152 -35.66 18.85 5.57
CA GLN A 152 -36.28 17.92 4.64
C GLN A 152 -35.39 17.68 3.40
N LEU A 153 -34.75 18.74 2.89
CA LEU A 153 -33.79 18.62 1.80
C LEU A 153 -32.60 17.73 2.18
N GLU A 154 -32.06 17.87 3.39
CA GLU A 154 -30.95 17.02 3.88
C GLU A 154 -31.34 15.56 3.99
N GLU A 155 -32.55 15.27 4.49
CA GLU A 155 -33.10 13.91 4.52
C GLU A 155 -33.25 13.36 3.10
N GLU A 156 -33.75 14.16 2.15
CA GLU A 156 -33.87 13.78 0.73
C GLU A 156 -32.49 13.50 0.08
N ILE A 157 -31.46 14.26 0.44
CA ILE A 157 -30.07 14.02 0.00
C ILE A 157 -29.54 12.71 0.59
N LEU A 158 -29.69 12.48 1.90
CA LEU A 158 -29.22 11.26 2.57
C LEU A 158 -29.94 9.99 2.09
N GLU A 159 -31.22 10.10 1.73
CA GLU A 159 -32.03 9.01 1.20
C GLU A 159 -31.90 8.82 -0.33
N ASN A 160 -31.06 9.62 -1.01
CA ASN A 160 -30.89 9.62 -2.47
C ASN A 160 -32.20 9.82 -3.25
N ARG A 161 -33.10 10.68 -2.76
CA ARG A 161 -34.43 10.95 -3.34
C ARG A 161 -34.50 12.17 -4.25
N ASN A 162 -33.35 12.63 -4.78
CA ASN A 162 -33.30 13.75 -5.70
C ASN A 162 -33.51 13.30 -7.14
N PHE A 163 -34.60 13.78 -7.74
CA PHE A 163 -34.96 13.45 -9.12
C PHE A 163 -35.11 14.70 -9.96
N ILE A 164 -34.58 14.64 -11.17
CA ILE A 164 -34.83 15.63 -12.21
C ILE A 164 -35.65 14.98 -13.32
N TYR A 165 -36.57 15.74 -13.87
CA TYR A 165 -37.43 15.28 -14.96
C TYR A 165 -37.07 16.03 -16.23
N PHE A 166 -36.91 15.30 -17.32
CA PHE A 166 -36.85 15.87 -18.66
C PHE A 166 -38.15 15.52 -19.38
N ILE A 167 -38.86 16.53 -19.85
CA ILE A 167 -40.21 16.40 -20.41
C ILE A 167 -40.20 16.97 -21.82
N ARG A 168 -40.58 16.16 -22.80
CA ARG A 168 -40.92 16.64 -24.14
C ARG A 168 -42.41 16.74 -24.27
N GLN A 169 -42.92 17.92 -24.59
CA GLN A 169 -44.35 18.16 -24.73
C GLN A 169 -44.67 19.02 -25.96
N PRO A 170 -45.85 18.87 -26.56
CA PRO A 170 -46.29 19.75 -27.64
C PRO A 170 -46.38 21.21 -27.16
N ALA A 171 -45.80 22.14 -27.93
CA ALA A 171 -45.80 23.59 -27.65
C ALA A 171 -46.87 24.36 -28.45
N ILE A 172 -47.72 23.64 -29.17
CA ILE A 172 -48.73 24.15 -30.10
C ILE A 172 -50.14 24.14 -29.49
N THR A 173 -51.07 24.89 -30.09
CA THR A 173 -52.46 24.97 -29.61
C THR A 173 -53.22 23.65 -29.79
N GLU A 174 -54.24 23.38 -28.98
CA GLU A 174 -55.06 22.16 -29.08
C GLU A 174 -55.69 21.98 -30.48
N GLU A 175 -56.10 23.07 -31.13
CA GLU A 175 -56.66 23.05 -32.48
C GLU A 175 -55.65 22.60 -33.54
N GLU A 176 -54.39 23.05 -33.43
CA GLU A 176 -53.29 22.65 -34.31
C GLU A 176 -52.85 21.21 -34.06
N LEU A 177 -52.88 20.77 -32.79
CA LEU A 177 -52.57 19.41 -32.39
C LEU A 177 -53.59 18.40 -32.97
N ILE A 178 -54.87 18.77 -33.01
CA ILE A 178 -55.93 17.98 -33.67
C ILE A 178 -55.72 17.92 -35.19
N LYS A 179 -55.26 19.02 -35.83
CA LYS A 179 -54.94 19.04 -37.27
C LYS A 179 -53.75 18.15 -37.59
N LEU A 180 -52.68 18.21 -36.80
CA LEU A 180 -51.49 17.38 -36.96
C LEU A 180 -51.77 15.89 -36.77
N ARG A 181 -52.61 15.52 -35.80
CA ARG A 181 -53.05 14.12 -35.61
C ARG A 181 -53.81 13.53 -36.80
N LYS A 182 -54.41 14.39 -37.65
CA LYS A 182 -55.16 14.01 -38.85
C LYS A 182 -54.34 14.13 -40.15
N GLY A 183 -53.22 14.84 -40.14
CA GLY A 183 -52.36 15.10 -41.30
C GLY A 183 -51.21 14.09 -41.44
N LYS A 184 -50.63 13.98 -42.64
CA LYS A 184 -49.37 13.23 -42.87
C LYS A 184 -48.19 14.20 -42.86
N THR A 185 -47.58 14.40 -41.70
CA THR A 185 -46.28 15.08 -41.55
C THR A 185 -45.15 14.08 -41.76
N LYS A 186 -44.03 14.53 -42.36
CA LYS A 186 -42.87 13.65 -42.59
C LYS A 186 -42.25 13.27 -41.24
N ASN A 187 -42.01 11.97 -41.07
CA ASN A 187 -41.31 11.36 -39.92
C ASN A 187 -41.95 11.57 -38.53
N LEU A 188 -43.20 12.05 -38.42
CA LEU A 188 -43.86 12.28 -37.13
C LEU A 188 -44.98 11.26 -36.90
N ASN A 189 -44.94 10.53 -35.77
CA ASN A 189 -45.99 9.57 -35.38
C ASN A 189 -47.01 10.22 -34.43
N ASN A 190 -48.29 9.84 -34.51
CA ASN A 190 -49.34 10.35 -33.62
C ASN A 190 -49.06 10.07 -32.14
N ALA A 191 -48.37 8.97 -31.83
CA ALA A 191 -47.95 8.62 -30.47
C ALA A 191 -46.82 9.53 -29.92
N GLU A 192 -46.15 10.31 -30.77
CA GLU A 192 -45.11 11.28 -30.36
C GLU A 192 -45.69 12.65 -30.02
N LEU A 193 -46.97 12.89 -30.34
CA LEU A 193 -47.72 14.10 -30.01
C LEU A 193 -48.31 14.09 -28.58
N THR A 194 -47.87 13.16 -27.74
CA THR A 194 -48.16 13.12 -26.30
C THR A 194 -46.92 13.52 -25.52
N SER A 195 -47.09 14.04 -24.30
CA SER A 195 -45.96 14.38 -23.44
C SER A 195 -45.17 13.13 -23.04
N ILE A 196 -43.86 13.14 -23.24
CA ILE A 196 -42.96 12.05 -22.89
C ILE A 196 -42.07 12.51 -21.74
N ILE A 197 -42.07 11.74 -20.64
CA ILE A 197 -41.39 12.06 -19.39
C ILE A 197 -40.22 11.11 -19.18
N PHE A 198 -39.06 11.69 -18.88
CA PHE A 198 -37.84 11.00 -18.50
C PHE A 198 -37.46 11.42 -17.09
N LYS A 199 -37.11 10.44 -16.26
CA LYS A 199 -36.75 10.63 -14.86
C LYS A 199 -35.29 10.22 -14.65
N GLY A 200 -34.51 11.09 -14.02
CA GLY A 200 -33.13 10.81 -13.63
C GLY A 200 -32.91 11.07 -12.15
N ALA A 201 -32.32 10.09 -11.45
CA ALA A 201 -31.82 10.29 -10.10
C ALA A 201 -30.42 10.92 -10.15
N PHE A 202 -30.11 11.79 -9.18
CA PHE A 202 -28.79 12.39 -9.07
C PHE A 202 -28.40 12.61 -7.60
N ASP A 203 -27.10 12.58 -7.32
CA ASP A 203 -26.56 12.63 -5.97
C ASP A 203 -26.09 14.06 -5.62
N LEU A 204 -26.48 14.53 -4.44
CA LEU A 204 -26.14 15.87 -3.93
C LEU A 204 -25.35 15.82 -2.62
N SER A 205 -24.82 14.66 -2.26
CA SER A 205 -24.06 14.49 -1.02
C SER A 205 -22.78 15.34 -0.96
N ASP A 206 -22.24 15.80 -2.10
CA ASP A 206 -21.16 16.80 -2.16
C ASP A 206 -21.50 18.11 -1.44
N LEU A 207 -22.78 18.52 -1.42
CA LEU A 207 -23.21 19.75 -0.73
C LEU A 207 -23.19 19.60 0.81
N LEU A 208 -23.10 18.37 1.33
CA LEU A 208 -22.99 18.13 2.76
C LEU A 208 -21.57 18.39 3.29
N GLU A 209 -20.57 18.54 2.41
CA GLU A 209 -19.20 18.87 2.82
C GLU A 209 -19.10 20.31 3.36
N PRO A 210 -18.39 20.54 4.49
CA PRO A 210 -18.27 21.88 5.06
C PRO A 210 -17.67 22.90 4.09
N GLY A 211 -18.38 24.00 3.86
CA GLY A 211 -17.96 25.09 2.96
C GLY A 211 -18.28 24.88 1.48
N CYS A 212 -18.89 23.74 1.11
CA CYS A 212 -19.27 23.50 -0.28
C CYS A 212 -20.48 24.35 -0.67
N THR A 213 -20.29 25.25 -1.65
CA THR A 213 -21.35 26.12 -2.18
C THR A 213 -21.78 25.74 -3.59
N ARG A 214 -21.00 24.93 -4.31
CA ARG A 214 -21.25 24.59 -5.72
C ARG A 214 -20.93 23.13 -5.99
N THR A 215 -21.84 22.42 -6.66
CA THR A 215 -21.60 21.08 -7.21
C THR A 215 -22.12 20.97 -8.65
N THR A 216 -21.58 20.03 -9.42
CA THR A 216 -22.03 19.72 -10.77
C THR A 216 -22.39 18.25 -10.86
N VAL A 217 -23.65 17.95 -11.18
CA VAL A 217 -24.17 16.58 -11.15
C VAL A 217 -24.69 16.15 -12.52
N ARG A 218 -24.66 14.84 -12.76
CA ARG A 218 -25.20 14.20 -13.96
C ARG A 218 -26.34 13.26 -13.56
N ALA A 219 -27.53 13.48 -14.13
CA ALA A 219 -28.69 12.63 -13.92
C ALA A 219 -28.92 11.77 -15.16
N PHE A 220 -28.66 10.45 -15.07
CA PHE A 220 -28.97 9.53 -16.16
C PHE A 220 -30.48 9.32 -16.26
N LEU A 221 -31.02 9.53 -17.46
CA LEU A 221 -32.44 9.57 -17.72
C LEU A 221 -33.00 8.20 -18.09
N LYS A 222 -34.09 7.80 -17.44
CA LYS A 222 -34.91 6.64 -17.82
C LYS A 222 -36.30 7.12 -18.18
N GLN A 223 -36.85 6.59 -19.26
CA GLN A 223 -38.23 6.89 -19.67
C GLN A 223 -39.22 6.28 -18.66
N GLU A 224 -40.24 7.03 -18.24
CA GLU A 224 -41.32 6.48 -17.42
C GLU A 224 -42.24 5.58 -18.26
N GLU A 225 -42.72 4.48 -17.67
CA GLU A 225 -43.56 3.50 -18.37
C GLU A 225 -44.98 4.03 -18.55
N ASN A 226 -45.28 4.57 -19.74
CA ASN A 226 -46.63 4.91 -20.18
C ASN A 226 -47.04 4.04 -21.37
N ALA A 227 -48.21 3.42 -21.30
CA ALA A 227 -48.68 2.41 -22.26
C ALA A 227 -48.80 2.91 -23.71
N ASP A 228 -48.97 4.21 -23.92
CA ASP A 228 -49.28 4.83 -25.21
C ASP A 228 -48.10 5.61 -25.85
N CYS A 229 -46.90 5.60 -25.24
CA CYS A 229 -45.73 6.36 -25.70
C CYS A 229 -44.67 5.46 -26.38
N PRO A 230 -44.00 5.93 -27.45
CA PRO A 230 -42.88 5.21 -28.07
C PRO A 230 -41.70 5.08 -27.10
N LYS A 231 -41.07 3.90 -27.07
CA LYS A 231 -39.90 3.63 -26.22
C LYS A 231 -38.61 4.01 -26.95
N TYR A 232 -37.85 4.94 -26.38
CA TYR A 232 -36.54 5.33 -26.89
C TYR A 232 -35.41 4.61 -26.14
N ASN A 233 -34.29 4.37 -26.82
CA ASN A 233 -33.08 3.92 -26.15
C ASN A 233 -32.44 5.11 -25.41
N CYS A 234 -32.57 5.10 -24.09
CA CYS A 234 -32.05 6.14 -23.20
C CYS A 234 -30.81 5.70 -22.41
N ASP A 235 -30.19 4.55 -22.74
CA ASP A 235 -29.08 3.98 -21.95
C ASP A 235 -27.91 4.95 -21.77
N LYS A 236 -27.74 5.85 -22.72
CA LYS A 236 -26.70 6.88 -22.68
C LYS A 236 -27.24 8.26 -22.34
N MET A 237 -28.55 8.49 -22.23
CA MET A 237 -29.12 9.85 -22.09
C MET A 237 -28.93 10.39 -20.66
N TYR A 238 -28.46 11.63 -20.52
CA TYR A 238 -28.33 12.27 -19.21
C TYR A 238 -28.51 13.79 -19.27
N VAL A 239 -28.91 14.40 -18.14
CA VAL A 239 -28.93 15.86 -17.93
C VAL A 239 -27.72 16.25 -17.09
N LYS A 240 -26.99 17.28 -17.51
CA LYS A 240 -25.92 17.87 -16.70
C LYS A 240 -26.42 19.16 -16.07
N VAL A 241 -26.32 19.25 -14.75
CA VAL A 241 -26.83 20.37 -13.96
C VAL A 241 -25.72 20.87 -13.04
N GLU A 242 -25.60 22.19 -12.96
CA GLU A 242 -24.76 22.88 -12.01
C GLU A 242 -25.65 23.50 -10.94
N ILE A 243 -25.31 23.26 -9.68
CA ILE A 243 -26.08 23.70 -8.53
C ILE A 243 -25.18 24.57 -7.67
N GLU A 244 -25.61 25.80 -7.44
CA GLU A 244 -24.98 26.77 -6.55
C GLU A 244 -25.92 27.08 -5.39
N THR A 245 -25.38 27.22 -4.18
CA THR A 245 -26.15 27.39 -2.94
C THR A 245 -25.68 28.63 -2.19
N GLU A 246 -26.64 29.37 -1.63
CA GLU A 246 -26.37 30.58 -0.85
C GLU A 246 -27.33 30.61 0.37
N PRO A 247 -26.84 30.47 1.62
CA PRO A 247 -25.46 30.11 2.03
C PRO A 247 -25.13 28.62 1.78
N ALA A 248 -23.91 28.16 2.10
CA ALA A 248 -23.55 26.73 2.03
C ALA A 248 -24.45 25.88 2.94
N LEU A 249 -24.85 24.69 2.48
CA LEU A 249 -25.72 23.78 3.26
C LEU A 249 -25.07 23.37 4.59
N THR A 250 -23.75 23.21 4.59
CA THR A 250 -22.93 22.96 5.77
C THR A 250 -21.90 24.10 5.88
N PRO A 251 -22.14 25.14 6.69
CA PRO A 251 -21.29 26.34 6.72
C PRO A 251 -19.90 26.02 7.26
N LEU A 252 -18.86 26.54 6.61
CA LEU A 252 -17.49 26.42 7.11
C LEU A 252 -17.31 27.34 8.32
N VAL A 253 -17.00 26.78 9.48
CA VAL A 253 -16.69 27.57 10.68
C VAL A 253 -15.25 28.06 10.56
N GLU A 254 -15.07 29.24 9.98
CA GLU A 254 -13.81 29.98 10.04
C GLU A 254 -13.83 30.94 11.25
N ASP A 255 -12.90 30.72 12.17
CA ASP A 255 -12.42 31.61 13.24
C ASP A 255 -13.20 31.82 14.55
N ILE A 256 -12.49 31.53 15.65
CA ILE A 256 -12.68 32.11 16.99
C ILE A 256 -12.40 33.63 16.88
N PRO A 257 -13.21 34.53 17.47
CA PRO A 257 -13.11 35.96 17.23
C PRO A 257 -11.77 36.55 17.71
N LYS A 258 -11.07 37.25 16.81
CA LYS A 258 -9.96 38.14 17.16
C LYS A 258 -10.49 39.47 17.70
N LEU A 259 -9.83 39.98 18.74
CA LEU A 259 -10.05 41.33 19.27
C LEU A 259 -9.85 42.40 18.19
N ASN A 260 -10.78 43.35 18.12
CA ASN A 260 -10.69 44.55 17.30
C ASN A 260 -9.55 45.46 17.78
N ILE A 261 -8.60 45.74 16.88
CA ILE A 261 -7.65 46.85 16.98
C ILE A 261 -7.88 47.73 15.74
N GLU A 262 -7.99 49.04 15.97
CA GLU A 262 -8.22 50.07 14.94
C GLU A 262 -7.20 50.00 13.79
N PRO A 263 -7.57 50.43 12.56
CA PRO A 263 -6.78 50.16 11.38
C PRO A 263 -5.56 51.08 11.34
N ILE A 264 -4.39 50.48 11.55
CA ILE A 264 -3.14 51.02 11.03
C ILE A 264 -3.15 50.76 9.52
N ILE A 265 -2.80 51.76 8.73
CA ILE A 265 -2.62 51.59 7.28
C ILE A 265 -1.43 50.64 7.08
N VAL A 266 -1.71 49.36 6.90
CA VAL A 266 -0.72 48.33 6.60
C VAL A 266 -0.50 48.33 5.09
N GLN A 267 0.74 48.57 4.66
CA GLN A 267 1.18 48.30 3.31
C GLN A 267 0.82 46.85 2.96
N ARG A 268 0.15 46.64 1.82
CA ARG A 268 -0.29 45.32 1.33
C ARG A 268 0.70 44.21 1.69
N ILE A 269 0.26 43.29 2.54
CA ILE A 269 0.96 42.04 2.82
C ILE A 269 0.88 41.21 1.53
N PRO A 270 2.01 40.76 0.95
CA PRO A 270 2.01 39.89 -0.22
C PRO A 270 1.22 38.60 0.08
N SER A 271 0.52 38.06 -0.91
CA SER A 271 -0.26 36.82 -0.72
C SER A 271 0.66 35.63 -0.39
N LYS A 272 0.11 34.56 0.24
CA LYS A 272 0.79 33.29 0.60
C LYS A 272 1.70 32.67 -0.49
N PHE A 273 1.51 33.03 -1.76
CA PHE A 273 2.29 32.52 -2.90
C PHE A 273 3.49 33.42 -3.30
N GLU A 274 3.50 34.71 -2.92
CA GLU A 274 4.57 35.64 -3.31
C GLU A 274 5.84 35.48 -2.46
N CYS A 275 5.74 35.17 -1.17
CA CYS A 275 6.90 35.02 -0.28
C CYS A 275 7.75 33.80 -0.62
N VAL A 276 7.11 32.65 -0.90
CA VAL A 276 7.80 31.43 -1.35
C VAL A 276 8.40 31.66 -2.74
N GLY A 277 7.63 32.23 -3.67
CA GLY A 277 8.16 32.59 -4.99
C GLY A 277 9.35 33.56 -4.92
N GLN A 278 9.35 34.51 -3.99
CA GLN A 278 10.46 35.43 -3.76
C GLN A 278 11.69 34.71 -3.18
N LEU A 279 11.50 33.81 -2.21
CA LEU A 279 12.57 32.97 -1.69
C LEU A 279 13.20 32.11 -2.81
N GLN A 280 12.38 31.48 -3.65
CA GLN A 280 12.86 30.70 -4.79
C GLN A 280 13.66 31.56 -5.77
N ARG A 281 13.23 32.81 -6.05
CA ARG A 281 14.00 33.76 -6.88
C ARG A 281 15.33 34.14 -6.24
N ASP A 282 15.34 34.47 -4.95
CA ASP A 282 16.56 34.86 -4.24
C ASP A 282 17.56 33.69 -4.14
N ILE A 283 17.07 32.45 -4.02
CA ILE A 283 17.88 31.24 -4.13
C ILE A 283 18.48 31.10 -5.54
N LYS A 284 17.67 31.26 -6.60
CA LYS A 284 18.16 31.21 -8.00
C LYS A 284 19.23 32.27 -8.27
N GLU A 285 19.06 33.49 -7.76
CA GLU A 285 20.06 34.55 -7.86
C GLU A 285 21.33 34.28 -7.04
N ALA A 286 21.19 33.72 -5.83
CA ALA A 286 22.32 33.31 -5.02
C ALA A 286 23.13 32.21 -5.72
N MET A 287 22.45 31.24 -6.33
CA MET A 287 23.09 30.19 -7.12
C MET A 287 23.85 30.76 -8.32
N LYS A 288 23.24 31.71 -9.05
CA LYS A 288 23.90 32.39 -10.17
C LYS A 288 25.17 33.12 -9.72
N ALA A 289 25.09 33.85 -8.61
CA ALA A 289 26.26 34.55 -8.04
C ALA A 289 27.37 33.57 -7.60
N LEU A 290 26.99 32.42 -7.01
CA LEU A 290 27.95 31.38 -6.63
C LEU A 290 28.64 30.74 -7.83
N ASP A 291 27.88 30.45 -8.89
CA ASP A 291 28.39 29.87 -10.13
C ASP A 291 29.32 30.82 -10.89
N GLU A 292 28.97 32.11 -10.96
CA GLU A 292 29.84 33.15 -11.54
C GLU A 292 31.17 33.27 -10.78
N GLU A 293 31.15 33.20 -9.45
CA GLU A 293 32.35 33.24 -8.61
C GLU A 293 33.18 31.96 -8.74
N TYR A 294 32.53 30.80 -8.80
CA TYR A 294 33.20 29.53 -9.03
C TYR A 294 33.89 29.51 -10.40
N SER A 295 33.20 29.99 -11.43
CA SER A 295 33.73 30.11 -12.80
C SER A 295 34.89 31.08 -12.93
N LYS A 296 34.89 32.19 -12.17
CA LYS A 296 36.04 33.13 -12.10
C LYS A 296 37.27 32.48 -11.48
N LEU A 297 37.07 31.60 -10.50
CA LEU A 297 38.14 30.92 -9.79
C LEU A 297 38.77 29.77 -10.57
N TYR A 298 37.98 29.12 -11.42
CA TYR A 298 38.42 27.99 -12.21
C TYR A 298 38.09 28.15 -13.72
N PRO A 299 38.69 29.14 -14.43
CA PRO A 299 38.34 29.41 -15.84
C PRO A 299 38.83 28.35 -16.83
N SER A 300 39.84 27.55 -16.45
CA SER A 300 40.58 26.66 -17.34
C SER A 300 39.97 25.27 -17.55
N ASP A 301 38.89 24.92 -16.85
CA ASP A 301 38.33 23.56 -16.86
C ASP A 301 37.14 23.34 -17.82
N GLN A 302 36.72 24.38 -18.55
CA GLN A 302 35.48 24.38 -19.37
C GLN A 302 35.47 23.42 -20.60
N LYS A 303 36.49 22.58 -20.84
CA LYS A 303 36.55 21.75 -22.06
C LYS A 303 37.20 20.38 -21.85
N VAL A 304 36.64 19.51 -21.00
CA VAL A 304 36.99 18.08 -21.02
C VAL A 304 35.73 17.21 -21.05
N LYS A 305 35.29 16.85 -22.25
CA LYS A 305 34.28 15.79 -22.45
C LYS A 305 34.86 14.42 -22.09
N VAL A 306 34.75 13.92 -20.84
CA VAL A 306 35.01 12.49 -20.58
C VAL A 306 34.28 11.90 -19.36
N SER A 307 33.52 10.83 -19.67
CA SER A 307 33.16 9.59 -18.96
C SER A 307 32.53 9.59 -17.55
N ALA A 308 31.52 8.72 -17.42
CA ALA A 308 30.58 8.57 -16.30
C ALA A 308 31.15 7.99 -14.99
N ASN A 309 32.45 7.72 -14.88
CA ASN A 309 33.06 7.13 -13.69
C ASN A 309 34.22 7.99 -13.20
N LEU A 310 33.96 8.84 -12.20
CA LEU A 310 34.99 9.61 -11.52
C LEU A 310 35.90 8.68 -10.72
N THR A 311 37.18 8.60 -11.09
CA THR A 311 38.22 7.91 -10.31
C THR A 311 38.38 8.56 -8.93
N VAL A 312 38.79 7.77 -7.92
CA VAL A 312 39.02 8.23 -6.54
C VAL A 312 39.90 9.48 -6.47
N GLN A 313 40.88 9.58 -7.37
CA GLN A 313 41.78 10.73 -7.48
C GLN A 313 41.05 12.01 -7.92
N LYS A 314 40.16 11.94 -8.92
CA LYS A 314 39.33 13.08 -9.35
C LYS A 314 38.37 13.55 -8.24
N ARG A 315 37.83 12.63 -7.42
CA ARG A 315 37.00 12.98 -6.26
C ARG A 315 37.78 13.78 -5.20
N GLN A 316 39.01 13.35 -4.91
CA GLN A 316 39.88 14.08 -3.97
C GLN A 316 40.28 15.47 -4.50
N GLU A 317 40.44 15.61 -5.81
CA GLU A 317 40.73 16.90 -6.45
C GLU A 317 39.54 17.86 -6.39
N LEU A 318 38.34 17.39 -6.73
CA LEU A 318 37.09 18.15 -6.59
C LEU A 318 36.83 18.58 -5.15
N GLN A 319 37.10 17.70 -4.18
CA GLN A 319 36.96 18.01 -2.76
C GLN A 319 37.91 19.13 -2.32
N LYS A 320 39.18 19.12 -2.79
CA LYS A 320 40.15 20.18 -2.52
C LYS A 320 39.73 21.51 -3.17
N LYS A 321 39.20 21.49 -4.40
CA LYS A 321 38.65 22.69 -5.06
C LYS A 321 37.47 23.27 -4.28
N LYS A 322 36.55 22.42 -3.81
CA LYS A 322 35.44 22.84 -2.95
C LYS A 322 35.92 23.49 -1.66
N GLU A 323 36.90 22.90 -0.98
CA GLU A 323 37.48 23.47 0.26
C GLU A 323 38.16 24.82 0.00
N SER A 324 38.89 24.95 -1.11
CA SER A 324 39.51 26.22 -1.53
C SER A 324 38.47 27.30 -1.82
N PHE A 325 37.43 26.97 -2.59
CA PHE A 325 36.33 27.88 -2.91
C PHE A 325 35.57 28.35 -1.66
N LEU A 326 35.24 27.42 -0.76
CA LEU A 326 34.58 27.74 0.50
C LEU A 326 35.43 28.65 1.39
N ASN A 327 36.75 28.45 1.41
CA ASN A 327 37.64 29.34 2.16
C ASN A 327 37.63 30.76 1.58
N GLU A 328 37.67 30.90 0.26
CA GLU A 328 37.68 32.21 -0.39
C GLU A 328 36.36 32.96 -0.27
N ILE A 329 35.23 32.29 -0.43
CA ILE A 329 33.92 32.94 -0.32
C ILE A 329 33.63 33.41 1.12
N ASN A 330 34.15 32.67 2.10
CA ASN A 330 34.05 33.04 3.51
C ASN A 330 34.99 34.19 3.86
N GLN A 331 36.22 34.23 3.32
CA GLN A 331 37.19 35.31 3.58
C GLN A 331 36.86 36.62 2.85
N SER A 332 36.31 36.54 1.64
CA SER A 332 35.96 37.70 0.81
C SER A 332 34.71 38.47 1.29
N GLY A 333 33.99 37.95 2.29
CA GLY A 333 32.74 38.54 2.80
C GLY A 333 31.52 38.33 1.90
N LYS A 334 31.68 37.77 0.70
CA LYS A 334 30.60 37.49 -0.26
C LYS A 334 29.58 36.49 0.31
N TYR A 335 30.04 35.50 1.09
CA TYR A 335 29.15 34.58 1.79
C TYR A 335 28.17 35.31 2.72
N LYS A 336 28.64 36.34 3.44
CA LYS A 336 27.81 37.11 4.37
C LYS A 336 26.75 37.93 3.63
N ILE A 337 27.09 38.47 2.45
CA ILE A 337 26.15 39.19 1.58
C ILE A 337 25.03 38.25 1.10
N LEU A 338 25.38 37.04 0.64
CA LEU A 338 24.41 36.03 0.23
C LEU A 338 23.53 35.58 1.40
N GLN A 339 24.14 35.39 2.58
CA GLN A 339 23.45 35.02 3.81
C GLN A 339 22.44 36.10 4.23
N ASP A 340 22.83 37.37 4.21
CA ASP A 340 21.97 38.49 4.59
C ASP A 340 20.79 38.67 3.62
N ARG A 341 21.03 38.41 2.32
CA ARG A 341 19.98 38.41 1.30
C ARG A 341 18.94 37.32 1.56
N LEU A 342 19.38 36.08 1.75
CA LEU A 342 18.48 34.96 2.03
C LEU A 342 17.79 35.11 3.39
N ARG A 343 18.45 35.72 4.39
CA ARG A 343 17.86 35.98 5.71
C ARG A 343 16.58 36.81 5.61
N SER A 344 16.54 37.82 4.74
CA SER A 344 15.33 38.65 4.59
C SER A 344 14.14 37.84 4.06
N SER A 345 14.39 37.00 3.05
CA SER A 345 13.34 36.16 2.43
C SER A 345 12.91 35.03 3.37
N ILE A 346 13.84 34.45 4.13
CA ILE A 346 13.56 33.49 5.20
C ILE A 346 12.67 34.12 6.26
N ILE A 347 13.03 35.29 6.78
CA ILE A 347 12.24 35.99 7.81
C ILE A 347 10.82 36.26 7.30
N ARG A 348 10.66 36.68 6.04
CA ARG A 348 9.34 36.89 5.43
C ARG A 348 8.52 35.59 5.34
N VAL A 349 9.15 34.48 4.95
CA VAL A 349 8.52 33.16 4.93
C VAL A 349 8.15 32.68 6.34
N CYS A 350 8.98 32.95 7.35
CA CYS A 350 8.66 32.64 8.75
C CYS A 350 7.42 33.39 9.21
N ILE A 351 7.36 34.70 8.93
CA ILE A 351 6.26 35.58 9.35
C ILE A 351 4.97 35.18 8.63
N ASP A 352 5.03 34.95 7.32
CA ASP A 352 3.87 34.68 6.47
C ASP A 352 3.30 33.26 6.65
N LYS A 353 4.16 32.23 6.63
CA LYS A 353 3.73 30.83 6.64
C LYS A 353 3.51 30.27 8.04
N PHE A 354 4.25 30.76 9.04
CA PHE A 354 4.18 30.27 10.41
C PHE A 354 3.54 31.27 11.38
N ALA A 355 3.03 32.41 10.87
CA ALA A 355 2.08 33.32 11.52
C ALA A 355 2.39 33.72 12.97
N LYS A 356 3.66 34.03 13.29
CA LYS A 356 4.05 34.57 14.62
C LYS A 356 4.46 36.04 14.52
N GLU A 357 3.55 36.93 14.92
CA GLU A 357 3.85 38.34 15.19
C GLU A 357 4.30 38.49 16.65
N GLY A 358 5.59 38.74 16.88
CA GLY A 358 6.12 39.11 18.20
C GLY A 358 7.54 38.62 18.51
N LEU A 359 8.26 39.38 19.34
CA LEU A 359 9.51 38.94 19.99
C LEU A 359 9.20 37.70 20.84
N PHE A 360 10.08 36.69 20.79
CA PHE A 360 10.03 35.41 21.51
C PHE A 360 10.08 35.51 23.06
N VAL A 361 9.33 36.43 23.66
CA VAL A 361 9.27 36.65 25.10
C VAL A 361 8.06 35.89 25.64
N GLY A 362 8.31 34.77 26.31
CA GLY A 362 7.27 33.95 26.96
C GLY A 362 6.89 32.65 26.24
N VAL A 363 7.46 32.37 25.07
CA VAL A 363 7.28 31.07 24.36
C VAL A 363 8.24 30.04 24.96
N ASN A 364 7.73 28.88 25.36
CA ASN A 364 8.55 27.77 25.86
C ASN A 364 9.61 27.38 24.81
N LYS A 365 10.82 27.06 25.27
CA LYS A 365 11.97 26.72 24.40
C LYS A 365 11.63 25.60 23.40
N ASP A 366 10.82 24.64 23.82
CA ASP A 366 10.38 23.50 23.00
C ASP A 366 9.49 23.91 21.81
N GLU A 367 8.64 24.92 21.98
CA GLU A 367 7.79 25.43 20.89
C GLU A 367 8.59 26.28 19.89
N GLN A 368 9.70 26.88 20.33
CA GLN A 368 10.65 27.56 19.45
C GLN A 368 11.45 26.55 18.64
N ASP A 369 11.97 25.50 19.29
CA ASP A 369 12.77 24.46 18.64
C ASP A 369 11.94 23.66 17.62
N ARG A 370 10.68 23.35 17.94
CA ARG A 370 9.74 22.72 17.00
C ARG A 370 9.48 23.59 15.78
N LEU A 371 9.22 24.88 15.99
CA LEU A 371 9.02 25.85 14.91
C LEU A 371 10.27 25.95 14.02
N PHE A 372 11.46 26.01 14.62
CA PHE A 372 12.71 26.05 13.87
C PHE A 372 12.95 24.76 13.09
N ALA A 373 12.57 23.59 13.62
CA ALA A 373 12.66 22.32 12.91
C ALA A 373 11.70 22.25 11.72
N GLU A 374 10.43 22.62 11.90
CA GLU A 374 9.42 22.65 10.83
C GLU A 374 9.81 23.67 9.74
N LEU A 375 10.27 24.86 10.15
CA LEU A 375 10.82 25.87 9.24
C LEU A 375 12.03 25.33 8.50
N TYR A 376 12.98 24.71 9.18
CA TYR A 376 14.20 24.17 8.56
C TYR A 376 13.86 23.11 7.51
N VAL A 377 12.96 22.17 7.82
CA VAL A 377 12.51 21.14 6.86
C VAL A 377 11.88 21.79 5.63
N PHE A 378 10.95 22.72 5.83
CA PHE A 378 10.30 23.43 4.73
C PHE A 378 11.31 24.20 3.86
N MET A 379 12.22 24.94 4.50
CA MET A 379 13.27 25.70 3.81
C MET A 379 14.21 24.79 3.00
N MET A 380 14.53 23.60 3.52
CA MET A 380 15.37 22.64 2.83
C MET A 380 14.67 22.01 1.62
N GLU A 381 13.38 21.70 1.73
CA GLU A 381 12.57 21.16 0.62
C GLU A 381 12.45 22.18 -0.53
N GLU A 382 12.12 23.43 -0.21
CA GLU A 382 12.03 24.51 -1.20
C GLU A 382 13.39 24.76 -1.86
N MET A 383 14.48 24.78 -1.07
CA MET A 383 15.83 24.95 -1.62
C MET A 383 16.22 23.81 -2.56
N GLN A 384 15.96 22.55 -2.19
CA GLN A 384 16.28 21.40 -3.04
C GLN A 384 15.47 21.39 -4.34
N THR A 385 14.19 21.74 -4.27
CA THR A 385 13.30 21.83 -5.44
C THR A 385 13.79 22.93 -6.39
N THR A 386 14.04 24.12 -5.85
CA THR A 386 14.54 25.28 -6.60
C THR A 386 15.89 25.01 -7.24
N LEU A 387 16.80 24.35 -6.52
CA LEU A 387 18.13 23.99 -7.00
C LEU A 387 18.04 22.99 -8.14
N GLY A 388 17.14 22.00 -8.04
CA GLY A 388 16.90 21.05 -9.13
C GLY A 388 16.36 21.69 -10.39
N GLU A 389 15.36 22.56 -10.26
CA GLU A 389 14.84 23.34 -11.39
C GLU A 389 15.92 24.22 -12.05
N TYR A 390 16.73 24.91 -11.24
CA TYR A 390 17.77 25.80 -11.75
C TYR A 390 18.84 25.03 -12.51
N VAL A 391 19.29 23.89 -11.98
CA VAL A 391 20.28 23.06 -12.66
C VAL A 391 19.71 22.48 -13.95
N LEU A 392 18.45 22.03 -13.96
CA LEU A 392 17.79 21.50 -15.17
C LEU A 392 17.66 22.56 -16.27
N ASN A 393 17.27 23.78 -15.91
CA ASN A 393 16.98 24.84 -16.88
C ASN A 393 18.25 25.55 -17.40
N ASN A 394 19.34 25.56 -16.64
CA ASN A 394 20.57 26.29 -16.97
C ASN A 394 21.79 25.37 -17.15
N LYS A 395 21.59 24.10 -17.56
CA LYS A 395 22.69 23.12 -17.73
C LYS A 395 23.82 23.60 -18.64
N GLU A 396 23.51 24.43 -19.62
CA GLU A 396 24.49 24.95 -20.59
C GLU A 396 25.30 26.15 -20.04
N ASP A 397 24.76 26.85 -19.03
CA ASP A 397 25.36 28.07 -18.47
C ASP A 397 26.14 27.82 -17.17
N ILE A 398 25.84 26.72 -16.45
CA ILE A 398 26.47 26.35 -15.17
C ILE A 398 27.81 25.66 -15.39
N HIS A 399 28.79 25.92 -14.52
CA HIS A 399 30.08 25.23 -14.57
C HIS A 399 29.95 23.70 -14.50
N GLU A 400 30.68 22.98 -15.35
CA GLU A 400 30.55 21.52 -15.58
C GLU A 400 30.64 20.69 -14.29
N ASP A 401 31.58 21.00 -13.40
CA ASP A 401 31.75 20.31 -12.11
C ASP A 401 30.50 20.38 -11.18
N LEU A 402 29.72 21.47 -11.24
CA LEU A 402 28.59 21.71 -10.35
C LEU A 402 27.38 20.85 -10.74
N TYR A 403 27.03 20.80 -12.04
CA TYR A 403 25.93 19.95 -12.49
C TYR A 403 26.32 18.48 -12.60
N GLN A 404 27.58 18.12 -12.86
CA GLN A 404 28.03 16.72 -12.86
C GLN A 404 27.86 16.08 -11.47
N THR A 405 28.22 16.81 -10.41
CA THR A 405 28.06 16.34 -9.02
C THR A 405 26.58 16.20 -8.63
N TYR A 406 25.73 17.14 -9.09
CA TYR A 406 24.28 17.09 -8.91
C TYR A 406 23.64 15.90 -9.66
N ASP A 407 23.94 15.75 -10.96
CA ASP A 407 23.44 14.66 -11.80
C ASP A 407 23.93 13.28 -11.29
N GLN A 408 25.15 13.19 -10.72
CA GLN A 408 25.63 11.95 -10.09
C GLN A 408 24.88 11.64 -8.79
N ASN A 409 24.65 12.62 -7.90
CA ASN A 409 23.87 12.41 -6.67
C ASN A 409 22.41 12.07 -6.96
N GLN A 410 21.81 12.73 -7.97
CA GLN A 410 20.50 12.37 -8.50
C GLN A 410 20.52 10.97 -9.11
N ARG A 411 21.53 10.59 -9.91
CA ARG A 411 21.65 9.23 -10.44
C ARG A 411 21.90 8.20 -9.36
N ASP A 412 22.66 8.47 -8.30
CA ASP A 412 22.89 7.52 -7.22
C ASP A 412 21.59 7.33 -6.42
N ARG A 413 20.86 8.43 -6.17
CA ARG A 413 19.51 8.41 -5.58
C ARG A 413 18.50 7.68 -6.48
N ASP A 414 18.48 8.00 -7.76
CA ASP A 414 17.56 7.46 -8.76
C ASP A 414 17.94 6.05 -9.19
N VAL A 415 19.20 5.63 -9.15
CA VAL A 415 19.64 4.23 -9.32
C VAL A 415 19.20 3.43 -8.11
N VAL A 416 19.27 4.01 -6.91
CA VAL A 416 18.69 3.42 -5.71
C VAL A 416 17.16 3.29 -5.83
N PHE A 417 16.44 4.31 -6.31
CA PHE A 417 14.98 4.24 -6.49
C PHE A 417 14.53 3.43 -7.73
N GLN A 418 15.30 3.43 -8.82
CA GLN A 418 15.05 2.68 -10.06
C GLN A 418 15.47 1.21 -9.94
N SER A 419 16.50 0.87 -9.15
CA SER A 419 16.86 -0.52 -8.83
C SER A 419 15.80 -1.20 -7.96
N LEU A 420 15.01 -0.40 -7.23
CA LEU A 420 13.93 -0.86 -6.35
C LEU A 420 12.53 -0.86 -7.00
N LYS A 421 12.40 -0.94 -8.34
CA LYS A 421 11.12 -1.18 -9.06
C LYS A 421 10.45 -2.53 -8.73
N GLU A 422 10.61 -3.00 -7.50
CA GLU A 422 9.91 -4.11 -6.91
C GLU A 422 8.48 -3.66 -6.54
N GLN A 423 7.49 -4.40 -7.03
CA GLN A 423 6.09 -4.19 -6.66
C GLN A 423 5.93 -4.25 -5.13
N ALA A 424 5.10 -3.40 -4.55
CA ALA A 424 4.88 -3.34 -3.09
C ALA A 424 4.56 -4.72 -2.49
N PHE A 425 3.78 -5.54 -3.20
CA PHE A 425 3.52 -6.94 -2.86
C PHE A 425 4.81 -7.78 -2.71
N LYS A 426 5.70 -7.74 -3.72
CA LYS A 426 6.97 -8.49 -3.71
C LYS A 426 7.88 -8.02 -2.57
N LYS A 427 7.93 -6.71 -2.34
CA LYS A 427 8.68 -6.10 -1.22
C LYS A 427 8.19 -6.61 0.14
N PHE A 428 6.88 -6.53 0.40
CA PHE A 428 6.32 -6.99 1.68
C PHE A 428 6.43 -8.49 1.86
N LYS A 429 6.24 -9.27 0.79
CA LYS A 429 6.47 -10.71 0.81
C LYS A 429 7.91 -11.05 1.19
N ARG A 430 8.90 -10.40 0.56
CA ARG A 430 10.32 -10.59 0.89
C ARG A 430 10.59 -10.28 2.36
N PHE A 431 10.13 -9.13 2.85
CA PHE A 431 10.34 -8.78 4.26
C PHE A 431 9.70 -9.79 5.21
N ALA A 432 8.45 -10.19 4.96
CA ALA A 432 7.79 -11.20 5.77
C ALA A 432 8.56 -12.53 5.81
N GLU A 433 9.06 -13.01 4.66
CA GLU A 433 9.87 -14.23 4.57
C GLU A 433 11.22 -14.10 5.29
N GLN A 434 11.87 -12.93 5.23
CA GLN A 434 13.14 -12.69 5.93
C GLN A 434 12.95 -12.59 7.45
N TYR A 435 11.93 -11.89 7.92
CA TYR A 435 11.58 -11.81 9.34
C TYR A 435 11.13 -13.17 9.89
N GLU A 436 10.42 -13.98 9.09
CA GLU A 436 10.14 -15.39 9.40
C GLU A 436 11.43 -16.21 9.53
N THR A 437 12.41 -15.96 8.67
CA THR A 437 13.71 -16.67 8.68
C THR A 437 14.52 -16.35 9.93
N ILE A 438 14.51 -15.12 10.43
CA ILE A 438 15.18 -14.78 11.70
C ILE A 438 14.33 -15.05 12.95
N ASN A 439 13.14 -15.65 12.78
CA ASN A 439 12.19 -15.97 13.85
C ASN A 439 11.67 -14.74 14.63
N GLN A 440 11.55 -13.58 13.97
CA GLN A 440 10.92 -12.38 14.53
C GLN A 440 9.44 -12.32 14.15
N VAL A 441 8.59 -12.92 14.99
CA VAL A 441 7.17 -13.16 14.69
C VAL A 441 6.38 -11.86 14.51
N ASP A 442 6.58 -10.85 15.37
CA ASP A 442 5.76 -9.63 15.35
C ASP A 442 5.99 -8.81 14.07
N GLN A 443 7.25 -8.65 13.65
CA GLN A 443 7.58 -7.97 12.40
C GLN A 443 7.10 -8.76 11.18
N ALA A 444 7.25 -10.09 11.20
CA ALA A 444 6.72 -10.94 10.13
C ALA A 444 5.19 -10.77 9.99
N LEU A 445 4.44 -10.77 11.10
CA LEU A 445 2.99 -10.55 11.11
C LEU A 445 2.60 -9.18 10.54
N LYS A 446 3.34 -8.12 10.89
CA LYS A 446 3.13 -6.77 10.37
C LYS A 446 3.29 -6.73 8.85
N TYR A 447 4.36 -7.32 8.32
CA TYR A 447 4.60 -7.35 6.88
C TYR A 447 3.65 -8.27 6.13
N TYR A 448 3.25 -9.40 6.70
CA TYR A 448 2.20 -10.23 6.12
C TYR A 448 0.85 -9.50 6.09
N THR A 449 0.54 -8.69 7.10
CA THR A 449 -0.69 -7.87 7.11
C THR A 449 -0.63 -6.79 6.02
N ASN A 450 0.48 -6.07 5.90
CA ASN A 450 0.68 -5.07 4.84
C ASN A 450 0.63 -5.69 3.43
N MET A 451 1.15 -6.92 3.27
CA MET A 451 1.05 -7.67 2.02
C MET A 451 -0.40 -7.95 1.63
N VAL A 452 -1.24 -8.36 2.60
CA VAL A 452 -2.67 -8.61 2.39
C VAL A 452 -3.46 -7.34 2.08
N LEU A 453 -3.11 -6.22 2.72
CA LEU A 453 -3.73 -4.91 2.44
C LEU A 453 -3.48 -4.46 0.99
N VAL A 454 -2.30 -4.74 0.44
CA VAL A 454 -1.97 -4.43 -0.96
C VAL A 454 -2.60 -5.42 -1.94
N ASP A 455 -2.57 -6.72 -1.62
CA ASP A 455 -3.18 -7.77 -2.43
C ASP A 455 -3.97 -8.73 -1.53
N PRO A 456 -5.31 -8.58 -1.46
CA PRO A 456 -6.16 -9.45 -0.64
C PRO A 456 -6.05 -10.94 -1.00
N LYS A 457 -5.70 -11.28 -2.25
CA LYS A 457 -5.53 -12.69 -2.68
C LYS A 457 -4.34 -13.37 -2.00
N SER A 458 -3.37 -12.58 -1.60
CA SER A 458 -2.17 -13.05 -0.91
C SER A 458 -2.41 -13.53 0.52
N ALA A 459 -3.61 -13.32 1.09
CA ALA A 459 -3.97 -13.79 2.43
C ALA A 459 -3.85 -15.32 2.59
N THR A 460 -3.86 -16.07 1.48
CA THR A 460 -3.51 -17.50 1.47
C THR A 460 -2.09 -17.77 1.97
N ILE A 461 -1.11 -16.92 1.60
CA ILE A 461 0.28 -17.02 2.05
C ILE A 461 0.35 -16.70 3.54
N PHE A 462 -0.33 -15.63 3.97
CA PHE A 462 -0.38 -15.25 5.38
C PHE A 462 -1.02 -16.35 6.24
N ALA A 463 -2.11 -16.96 5.78
CA ALA A 463 -2.75 -18.08 6.48
C ALA A 463 -1.82 -19.29 6.67
N LYS A 464 -0.97 -19.59 5.67
CA LYS A 464 0.07 -20.64 5.79
C LYS A 464 1.10 -20.32 6.86
N TYR A 465 1.50 -19.05 6.99
CA TYR A 465 2.35 -18.61 8.10
C TYR A 465 1.61 -18.72 9.44
N CYS A 466 0.33 -18.33 9.50
CA CYS A 466 -0.49 -18.49 10.71
C CYS A 466 -0.57 -19.96 11.19
N PHE A 467 -0.54 -20.96 10.29
CA PHE A 467 -0.44 -22.36 10.70
C PHE A 467 0.89 -22.69 11.39
N LYS A 468 2.01 -22.15 10.92
CA LYS A 468 3.33 -22.34 11.55
C LYS A 468 3.38 -21.80 12.98
N ILE A 469 2.80 -20.62 13.21
CA ILE A 469 2.74 -19.97 14.53
C ILE A 469 1.53 -20.39 15.37
N GLN A 470 0.81 -21.45 14.98
CA GLN A 470 -0.36 -21.99 15.69
C GLN A 470 -1.57 -21.04 15.83
N ARG A 471 -1.65 -19.96 15.05
CA ARG A 471 -2.77 -19.00 15.03
C ARG A 471 -3.89 -19.45 14.08
N PHE A 472 -4.49 -20.62 14.36
CA PHE A 472 -5.48 -21.26 13.47
C PHE A 472 -6.75 -20.42 13.24
N LYS A 473 -7.22 -19.66 14.24
CA LYS A 473 -8.40 -18.80 14.10
C LYS A 473 -8.18 -17.67 13.09
N ALA A 474 -7.01 -17.04 13.13
CA ALA A 474 -6.64 -16.00 12.18
C ALA A 474 -6.50 -16.60 10.77
N ALA A 475 -5.88 -17.79 10.65
CA ALA A 475 -5.79 -18.51 9.37
C ALA A 475 -7.17 -18.79 8.76
N GLU A 476 -8.16 -19.19 9.57
CA GLU A 476 -9.54 -19.43 9.13
C GLU A 476 -10.18 -18.16 8.56
N GLN A 477 -10.06 -17.03 9.27
CA GLN A 477 -10.59 -15.74 8.82
C GLN A 477 -9.95 -15.29 7.50
N LEU A 478 -8.63 -15.41 7.39
CA LEU A 478 -7.88 -15.05 6.17
C LEU A 478 -8.31 -15.90 4.97
N ILE A 479 -8.45 -17.22 5.15
CA ILE A 479 -8.88 -18.11 4.07
C ILE A 479 -10.34 -17.81 3.69
N GLN A 480 -11.22 -17.58 4.67
CA GLN A 480 -12.62 -17.23 4.42
C GLN A 480 -12.75 -15.95 3.59
N MET A 481 -11.98 -14.91 3.93
CA MET A 481 -11.90 -13.67 3.15
C MET A 481 -11.49 -13.95 1.70
N VAL A 482 -10.50 -14.80 1.44
CA VAL A 482 -10.09 -15.13 0.06
C VAL A 482 -11.15 -15.94 -0.67
N ARG A 483 -11.87 -16.85 0.01
CA ARG A 483 -12.93 -17.66 -0.61
C ARG A 483 -14.09 -16.81 -1.13
N GLU A 484 -14.38 -15.69 -0.47
CA GLU A 484 -15.41 -14.73 -0.90
C GLU A 484 -14.97 -13.96 -2.16
N LEU A 485 -13.67 -13.76 -2.33
CA LEU A 485 -13.09 -13.08 -3.50
C LEU A 485 -12.93 -14.01 -4.70
N GLU A 486 -12.34 -15.18 -4.49
CA GLU A 486 -11.99 -16.12 -5.56
C GLU A 486 -12.02 -17.58 -5.09
N TRP A 487 -12.59 -18.45 -5.93
CA TRP A 487 -12.53 -19.88 -5.70
C TRP A 487 -11.13 -20.42 -5.98
N ASN A 488 -10.47 -20.99 -4.96
CA ASN A 488 -9.18 -21.64 -5.09
C ASN A 488 -9.20 -23.03 -4.43
N LYS A 489 -8.81 -24.06 -5.20
CA LYS A 489 -8.70 -25.46 -4.75
C LYS A 489 -7.83 -25.61 -3.50
N GLU A 490 -6.71 -24.91 -3.42
CA GLU A 490 -5.81 -24.97 -2.25
C GLU A 490 -6.51 -24.44 -0.99
N ASN A 491 -7.27 -23.35 -1.12
CA ASN A 491 -8.00 -22.72 -0.02
C ASN A 491 -9.15 -23.57 0.48
N GLU A 492 -9.89 -24.24 -0.42
CA GLU A 492 -10.93 -25.19 -0.04
C GLU A 492 -10.34 -26.38 0.75
N LEU A 493 -9.18 -26.90 0.35
CA LEU A 493 -8.50 -27.96 1.10
C LEU A 493 -8.04 -27.50 2.48
N LEU A 494 -7.43 -26.32 2.58
CA LEU A 494 -7.00 -25.77 3.86
C LEU A 494 -8.20 -25.50 4.79
N MET A 495 -9.31 -25.01 4.25
CA MET A 495 -10.56 -24.81 4.99
C MET A 495 -11.17 -26.15 5.46
N ALA A 496 -11.19 -27.17 4.59
CA ALA A 496 -11.62 -28.51 5.00
C ALA A 496 -10.75 -29.05 6.15
N CYS A 497 -9.44 -28.86 6.10
CA CYS A 497 -8.54 -29.26 7.18
C CYS A 497 -8.82 -28.50 8.49
N LEU A 498 -9.09 -27.20 8.42
CA LEU A 498 -9.49 -26.39 9.58
C LEU A 498 -10.81 -26.90 10.20
N TYR A 499 -11.81 -27.22 9.40
CA TYR A 499 -13.06 -27.81 9.89
C TYR A 499 -12.88 -29.19 10.51
N ILE A 500 -12.00 -30.04 9.94
CA ILE A 500 -11.63 -31.32 10.55
C ILE A 500 -10.99 -31.10 11.92
N ARG A 501 -10.08 -30.13 12.05
CA ARG A 501 -9.43 -29.78 13.33
C ARG A 501 -10.44 -29.30 14.37
N ARG A 502 -11.49 -28.57 13.96
CA ARG A 502 -12.59 -28.11 14.83
C ARG A 502 -13.72 -29.13 14.99
N GLU A 503 -13.55 -30.36 14.51
CA GLU A 503 -14.55 -31.45 14.57
C GLU A 503 -15.89 -31.14 13.85
N ARG A 504 -15.89 -30.13 12.97
CA ARG A 504 -17.03 -29.76 12.10
C ARG A 504 -17.06 -30.65 10.86
N PHE A 505 -17.22 -31.95 11.06
CA PHE A 505 -17.02 -32.93 9.99
C PHE A 505 -18.04 -32.82 8.86
N LYS A 506 -19.28 -32.38 9.11
CA LYS A 506 -20.31 -32.23 8.06
C LYS A 506 -19.89 -31.20 7.00
N GLU A 507 -19.38 -30.07 7.43
CA GLU A 507 -18.91 -29.00 6.54
C GLU A 507 -17.65 -29.41 5.79
N ALA A 508 -16.71 -30.07 6.48
CA ALA A 508 -15.56 -30.67 5.83
C ALA A 508 -15.97 -31.69 4.75
N THR A 509 -16.93 -32.58 5.03
CA THR A 509 -17.46 -33.54 4.05
C THR A 509 -18.04 -32.82 2.83
N ASN A 510 -18.83 -31.76 3.03
CA ASN A 510 -19.42 -31.00 1.92
C ASN A 510 -18.35 -30.40 1.00
N ILE A 511 -17.31 -29.79 1.57
CA ILE A 511 -16.20 -29.20 0.80
C ILE A 511 -15.45 -30.30 0.02
N VAL A 512 -15.08 -31.40 0.68
CA VAL A 512 -14.32 -32.48 0.04
C VAL A 512 -15.16 -33.21 -1.00
N GLN A 513 -16.47 -33.34 -0.79
CA GLN A 513 -17.39 -33.92 -1.78
C GLN A 513 -17.52 -33.02 -3.02
N ALA A 514 -17.59 -31.70 -2.83
CA ALA A 514 -17.55 -30.75 -3.94
C ALA A 514 -16.23 -30.87 -4.73
N LEU A 515 -15.08 -31.02 -4.06
CA LEU A 515 -13.80 -31.26 -4.70
C LEU A 515 -13.74 -32.61 -5.45
N LEU A 516 -14.26 -33.69 -4.87
CA LEU A 516 -14.35 -35.01 -5.51
C LEU A 516 -15.28 -35.04 -6.73
N SER A 517 -16.33 -34.22 -6.74
CA SER A 517 -17.21 -34.10 -7.91
C SER A 517 -16.48 -33.53 -9.14
N LYS A 518 -15.51 -32.64 -8.90
CA LYS A 518 -14.64 -32.07 -9.95
C LYS A 518 -13.51 -33.02 -10.32
N GLU A 519 -12.85 -33.63 -9.33
CA GLU A 519 -11.71 -34.53 -9.53
C GLU A 519 -11.89 -35.88 -8.80
N PRO A 520 -12.63 -36.84 -9.39
CA PRO A 520 -12.95 -38.10 -8.72
C PRO A 520 -11.74 -39.05 -8.61
N ILE A 521 -10.71 -38.84 -9.44
CA ILE A 521 -9.50 -39.69 -9.50
C ILE A 521 -8.41 -39.18 -8.54
N ASN A 522 -8.65 -38.09 -7.80
CA ASN A 522 -7.64 -37.54 -6.90
C ASN A 522 -7.47 -38.41 -5.64
N THR A 523 -6.26 -38.93 -5.40
CA THR A 523 -5.93 -39.82 -4.27
C THR A 523 -6.07 -39.09 -2.93
N LEU A 524 -5.47 -37.91 -2.81
CA LEU A 524 -5.52 -37.07 -1.60
C LEU A 524 -6.96 -36.78 -1.16
N PHE A 525 -7.87 -36.48 -2.10
CA PHE A 525 -9.26 -36.16 -1.77
C PHE A 525 -10.02 -37.36 -1.22
N ASN A 526 -9.83 -38.53 -1.83
CA ASN A 526 -10.41 -39.78 -1.35
C ASN A 526 -9.82 -40.17 0.02
N LEU A 527 -8.53 -39.92 0.25
CA LEU A 527 -7.89 -40.15 1.55
C LEU A 527 -8.41 -39.19 2.62
N LEU A 528 -8.55 -37.91 2.30
CA LEU A 528 -9.11 -36.91 3.20
C LEU A 528 -10.57 -37.27 3.57
N MET A 529 -11.35 -37.73 2.60
CA MET A 529 -12.72 -38.21 2.84
C MET A 529 -12.75 -39.47 3.72
N ALA A 530 -11.88 -40.44 3.45
CA ALA A 530 -11.71 -41.62 4.29
C ALA A 530 -11.30 -41.25 5.73
N PHE A 531 -10.40 -40.27 5.87
CA PHE A 531 -9.98 -39.74 7.15
C PHE A 531 -11.13 -39.09 7.91
N ILE A 532 -11.95 -38.25 7.27
CA ILE A 532 -13.13 -37.62 7.88
C ILE A 532 -14.11 -38.68 8.41
N TYR A 533 -14.49 -39.66 7.59
CA TYR A 533 -15.44 -40.71 8.01
C TYR A 533 -14.89 -41.60 9.11
N LYS A 534 -13.57 -41.83 9.12
CA LYS A 534 -12.92 -42.57 10.20
C LYS A 534 -13.00 -41.80 11.53
N GLN A 535 -12.76 -40.49 11.51
CA GLN A 535 -12.90 -39.64 12.71
C GLN A 535 -14.35 -39.55 13.20
N GLN A 536 -15.33 -39.65 12.29
CA GLN A 536 -16.76 -39.75 12.64
C GLN A 536 -17.17 -41.13 13.19
N GLY A 537 -16.30 -42.15 13.15
CA GLY A 537 -16.62 -43.53 13.54
C GLY A 537 -17.34 -44.37 12.47
N ASN A 538 -17.55 -43.84 11.26
CA ASN A 538 -18.21 -44.58 10.17
C ASN A 538 -17.18 -45.39 9.36
N GLN A 539 -16.86 -46.59 9.86
CA GLN A 539 -15.86 -47.46 9.24
C GLN A 539 -16.22 -47.90 7.81
N ASN A 540 -17.50 -48.19 7.55
CA ASN A 540 -17.94 -48.66 6.23
C ASN A 540 -17.66 -47.64 5.12
N MET A 541 -17.96 -46.36 5.39
CA MET A 541 -17.71 -45.28 4.44
C MET A 541 -16.22 -44.96 4.34
N ALA A 542 -15.48 -45.01 5.45
CA ALA A 542 -14.02 -44.85 5.42
C ALA A 542 -13.35 -45.89 4.53
N ASP A 543 -13.73 -47.17 4.68
CA ASP A 543 -13.22 -48.29 3.88
C ASP A 543 -13.59 -48.16 2.40
N LYS A 544 -14.79 -47.66 2.09
CA LYS A 544 -15.20 -47.39 0.71
C LYS A 544 -14.23 -46.43 0.03
N TYR A 545 -13.98 -45.27 0.63
CA TYR A 545 -13.09 -44.27 0.04
C TYR A 545 -11.62 -44.73 0.03
N LEU A 546 -11.18 -45.46 1.06
CA LEU A 546 -9.84 -46.06 1.08
C LEU A 546 -9.65 -47.05 -0.09
N ARG A 547 -10.63 -47.92 -0.36
CA ARG A 547 -10.61 -48.83 -1.51
C ARG A 547 -10.60 -48.06 -2.84
N CYS A 548 -11.32 -46.94 -2.93
CA CYS A 548 -11.25 -46.05 -4.09
C CYS A 548 -9.81 -45.56 -4.31
N THR A 549 -9.13 -45.08 -3.26
CA THR A 549 -7.74 -44.63 -3.34
C THR A 549 -6.80 -45.74 -3.76
N GLN A 550 -6.90 -46.92 -3.13
CA GLN A 550 -6.09 -48.10 -3.48
C GLN A 550 -6.26 -48.47 -4.95
N ARG A 551 -7.48 -48.40 -5.47
CA ARG A 551 -7.78 -48.73 -6.87
C ARG A 551 -7.23 -47.69 -7.84
N ILE A 552 -7.25 -46.41 -7.47
CA ILE A 552 -6.60 -45.33 -8.23
C ILE A 552 -5.08 -45.58 -8.28
N PHE A 553 -4.47 -45.85 -7.12
CA PHE A 553 -3.04 -46.13 -7.01
C PHE A 553 -2.61 -47.37 -7.81
N MET A 554 -3.40 -48.45 -7.77
CA MET A 554 -3.12 -49.63 -8.59
C MET A 554 -3.20 -49.34 -10.11
N ARG A 555 -4.09 -48.45 -10.53
CA ARG A 555 -4.16 -48.01 -11.94
C ARG A 555 -2.96 -47.15 -12.32
N THR A 556 -2.52 -46.23 -11.46
CA THR A 556 -1.34 -45.41 -11.73
C THR A 556 -0.06 -46.25 -11.81
N MET A 557 0.02 -47.34 -11.04
CA MET A 557 1.11 -48.31 -11.08
C MET A 557 1.01 -49.33 -12.24
N GLY A 558 -0.04 -49.26 -13.07
CA GLY A 558 -0.24 -50.20 -14.19
C GLY A 558 -0.67 -51.62 -13.78
N LEU A 559 -0.99 -51.84 -12.49
CA LEU A 559 -1.43 -53.15 -11.96
C LEU A 559 -2.86 -53.51 -12.37
N LEU A 560 -3.65 -52.51 -12.79
CA LEU A 560 -5.00 -52.68 -13.33
C LEU A 560 -5.04 -52.22 -14.79
N THR A 561 -5.42 -53.10 -15.72
CA THR A 561 -5.57 -52.77 -17.14
C THR A 561 -6.73 -51.80 -17.40
N LYS A 562 -6.64 -50.99 -18.47
CA LYS A 562 -7.75 -50.14 -18.95
C LYS A 562 -8.97 -51.03 -19.23
N GLY A 563 -10.13 -50.55 -18.78
CA GLY A 563 -11.30 -51.37 -18.49
C GLY A 563 -11.75 -52.33 -19.59
N PHE A 564 -12.31 -53.45 -19.16
CA PHE A 564 -13.11 -54.33 -19.99
C PHE A 564 -14.15 -53.53 -20.80
N PRO A 565 -14.46 -53.92 -22.04
CA PRO A 565 -15.53 -53.30 -22.81
C PRO A 565 -16.83 -53.38 -22.02
N LYS A 566 -17.57 -52.26 -21.96
CA LYS A 566 -18.93 -52.21 -21.40
C LYS A 566 -19.85 -53.10 -22.24
N GLN A 567 -19.94 -54.39 -21.92
CA GLN A 567 -21.15 -55.14 -22.25
C GLN A 567 -22.22 -54.66 -21.28
N GLN A 568 -23.20 -53.91 -21.79
CA GLN A 568 -24.40 -53.62 -21.03
C GLN A 568 -25.06 -54.97 -20.71
N PRO A 569 -25.35 -55.28 -19.43
CA PRO A 569 -26.07 -56.50 -19.11
C PRO A 569 -27.45 -56.41 -19.74
N ASP A 570 -27.87 -57.51 -20.37
CA ASP A 570 -29.17 -57.64 -21.00
C ASP A 570 -30.28 -57.32 -19.98
N PRO A 571 -31.13 -56.30 -20.21
CA PRO A 571 -32.16 -55.88 -19.26
C PRO A 571 -33.22 -56.96 -18.98
N HIS A 572 -33.23 -58.06 -19.75
CA HIS A 572 -34.17 -59.16 -19.59
C HIS A 572 -33.63 -60.35 -18.78
N VAL A 573 -32.36 -60.33 -18.35
CA VAL A 573 -31.78 -61.40 -17.52
C VAL A 573 -31.62 -60.91 -16.09
N LEU A 574 -32.48 -61.41 -15.18
CA LEU A 574 -32.29 -61.24 -13.74
C LEU A 574 -30.96 -61.91 -13.33
N PRO A 575 -29.96 -61.14 -12.87
CA PRO A 575 -28.68 -61.73 -12.51
C PRO A 575 -28.86 -62.65 -11.31
N ASN A 576 -28.40 -63.89 -11.43
CA ASN A 576 -28.41 -64.84 -10.33
C ASN A 576 -27.40 -64.38 -9.27
N PHE A 577 -27.86 -63.59 -8.29
CA PHE A 577 -27.03 -62.90 -7.31
C PHE A 577 -26.08 -63.85 -6.55
N LYS A 578 -26.49 -65.10 -6.29
CA LYS A 578 -25.61 -66.11 -5.65
C LYS A 578 -24.43 -66.48 -6.54
N GLN A 579 -24.64 -66.67 -7.84
CA GLN A 579 -23.62 -67.09 -8.78
C GLN A 579 -22.66 -65.92 -9.11
N GLN A 580 -23.20 -64.70 -9.24
CA GLN A 580 -22.38 -63.49 -9.35
C GLN A 580 -21.57 -63.21 -8.09
N MET A 581 -22.11 -63.46 -6.90
CA MET A 581 -21.36 -63.35 -5.64
C MET A 581 -20.20 -64.35 -5.59
N ILE A 582 -20.41 -65.60 -6.01
CA ILE A 582 -19.37 -66.64 -6.06
C ILE A 582 -18.30 -66.26 -7.10
N GLU A 583 -18.70 -65.82 -8.30
CA GLU A 583 -17.75 -65.35 -9.31
C GLU A 583 -16.98 -64.10 -8.87
N GLN A 584 -17.63 -63.15 -8.19
CA GLN A 584 -16.97 -61.97 -7.63
C GLN A 584 -16.01 -62.36 -6.52
N GLN A 585 -16.32 -63.36 -5.70
CA GLN A 585 -15.43 -63.91 -4.67
C GLN A 585 -14.21 -64.62 -5.28
N GLU A 586 -14.38 -65.40 -6.33
CA GLU A 586 -13.27 -66.03 -7.05
C GLU A 586 -12.39 -65.02 -7.81
N LYS A 587 -13.00 -63.99 -8.40
CA LYS A 587 -12.30 -62.87 -9.06
C LYS A 587 -11.58 -61.98 -8.04
N ALA A 588 -12.14 -61.77 -6.84
CA ALA A 588 -11.49 -61.05 -5.75
C ALA A 588 -10.25 -61.78 -5.22
N LYS A 589 -10.24 -63.12 -5.24
CA LYS A 589 -9.05 -63.94 -4.89
C LYS A 589 -7.90 -63.80 -5.90
N LYS A 590 -8.17 -63.40 -7.15
CA LYS A 590 -7.18 -63.21 -8.22
C LYS A 590 -6.79 -61.74 -8.45
N ALA A 591 -7.38 -60.80 -7.71
CA ALA A 591 -7.07 -59.38 -7.85
C ALA A 591 -5.67 -59.08 -7.30
N PRO A 592 -4.89 -58.17 -7.94
CA PRO A 592 -3.61 -57.74 -7.39
C PRO A 592 -3.84 -57.09 -6.02
N VAL A 593 -3.14 -57.61 -5.00
CA VAL A 593 -3.19 -57.09 -3.63
C VAL A 593 -1.98 -56.17 -3.44
N LEU A 594 -2.22 -54.96 -2.92
CA LEU A 594 -1.15 -54.03 -2.58
C LEU A 594 -0.30 -54.59 -1.44
N THR A 595 1.01 -54.42 -1.52
CA THR A 595 1.90 -54.74 -0.40
C THR A 595 1.64 -53.80 0.77
N GLN A 596 2.05 -54.18 1.98
CA GLN A 596 1.92 -53.33 3.15
C GLN A 596 2.68 -52.00 2.96
N GLU A 597 3.88 -52.04 2.37
CA GLU A 597 4.66 -50.86 2.02
C GLU A 597 3.92 -49.92 1.07
N GLN A 598 3.28 -50.47 0.03
CA GLN A 598 2.48 -49.67 -0.92
C GLN A 598 1.25 -49.05 -0.24
N THR A 599 0.65 -49.77 0.71
CA THR A 599 -0.49 -49.25 1.49
C THR A 599 -0.05 -48.11 2.41
N ASP A 600 1.10 -48.26 3.07
CA ASP A 600 1.69 -47.22 3.90
C ASP A 600 2.09 -45.99 3.05
N GLN A 601 2.61 -46.20 1.82
CA GLN A 601 2.90 -45.13 0.87
C GLN A 601 1.67 -44.29 0.49
N ILE A 602 0.51 -44.93 0.31
CA ILE A 602 -0.74 -44.22 0.05
C ILE A 602 -1.13 -43.35 1.26
N GLN A 603 -1.02 -43.88 2.49
CA GLN A 603 -1.33 -43.10 3.70
C GLN A 603 -0.33 -41.95 3.92
N LEU A 604 0.94 -42.15 3.54
CA LEU A 604 1.98 -41.14 3.63
C LEU A 604 1.66 -39.88 2.82
N GLU A 605 0.97 -39.99 1.68
CA GLU A 605 0.55 -38.82 0.88
C GLU A 605 -0.28 -37.83 1.71
N LEU A 606 -1.22 -38.32 2.51
CA LEU A 606 -2.07 -37.47 3.37
C LEU A 606 -1.26 -36.86 4.52
N ILE A 607 -0.35 -37.64 5.12
CA ILE A 607 0.48 -37.18 6.24
C ILE A 607 1.50 -36.15 5.78
N GLU A 608 2.15 -36.36 4.63
CA GLU A 608 3.05 -35.39 4.00
C GLU A 608 2.29 -34.10 3.67
N TYR A 609 1.05 -34.20 3.18
CA TYR A 609 0.22 -33.02 2.96
C TYR A 609 -0.02 -32.24 4.26
N PHE A 610 -0.46 -32.89 5.34
CA PHE A 610 -0.66 -32.22 6.64
C PHE A 610 0.63 -31.62 7.20
N ALA A 611 1.74 -32.36 7.17
CA ALA A 611 3.04 -31.91 7.65
C ALA A 611 3.56 -30.70 6.85
N SER A 612 3.41 -30.69 5.53
CA SER A 612 3.84 -29.58 4.66
C SER A 612 3.11 -28.26 4.94
N ARG A 613 1.93 -28.32 5.57
CA ARG A 613 1.10 -27.18 5.96
C ARG A 613 1.15 -26.86 7.45
N SER A 614 2.06 -27.50 8.19
CA SER A 614 2.18 -27.36 9.64
C SER A 614 0.90 -27.75 10.41
N LEU A 615 0.07 -28.62 9.83
CA LEU A 615 -1.13 -29.17 10.48
C LEU A 615 -0.76 -30.46 11.23
N PHE A 616 0.18 -30.33 12.17
CA PHE A 616 0.83 -31.46 12.83
C PHE A 616 -0.12 -32.32 13.67
N ASP A 617 -1.17 -31.75 14.25
CA ASP A 617 -2.16 -32.53 15.01
C ASP A 617 -2.95 -33.50 14.11
N LEU A 618 -3.25 -33.08 12.87
CA LEU A 618 -3.91 -33.95 11.89
C LEU A 618 -2.95 -35.00 11.35
N ALA A 619 -1.68 -34.62 11.13
CA ALA A 619 -0.62 -35.54 10.75
C ALA A 619 -0.44 -36.65 11.81
N GLU A 620 -0.43 -36.29 13.10
CA GLU A 620 -0.33 -37.23 14.21
C GLU A 620 -1.51 -38.22 14.25
N LYS A 621 -2.75 -37.73 14.09
CA LYS A 621 -3.94 -38.59 13.97
C LYS A 621 -3.87 -39.53 12.77
N ALA A 622 -3.28 -39.10 11.65
CA ALA A 622 -3.14 -39.91 10.45
C ALA A 622 -2.00 -40.96 10.57
N LEU A 623 -0.94 -40.68 11.34
CA LEU A 623 0.20 -41.58 11.58
C LEU A 623 -0.19 -42.91 12.25
N VAL A 624 -1.33 -42.96 12.94
CA VAL A 624 -1.86 -44.20 13.55
C VAL A 624 -2.19 -45.26 12.48
N ASN A 625 -2.48 -44.84 11.24
CA ASN A 625 -2.89 -45.74 10.16
C ASN A 625 -1.72 -46.48 9.50
N ILE A 626 -0.50 -45.99 9.69
CA ILE A 626 0.70 -46.61 9.11
C ILE A 626 1.19 -47.73 10.03
N LYS A 627 1.47 -48.89 9.43
CA LYS A 627 2.05 -50.03 10.18
C LYS A 627 3.57 -49.95 10.24
N ASP A 628 4.25 -49.69 9.13
CA ASP A 628 5.70 -49.46 9.15
C ASP A 628 6.04 -48.02 9.54
N LYS A 629 6.31 -47.82 10.83
CA LYS A 629 6.66 -46.50 11.38
C LYS A 629 8.16 -46.19 11.31
N THR A 630 8.96 -47.03 10.66
CA THR A 630 10.43 -46.93 10.69
C THR A 630 11.01 -46.14 9.53
N THR A 631 10.21 -45.82 8.51
CA THR A 631 10.65 -45.04 7.35
C THR A 631 11.24 -43.69 7.76
N GLN A 632 12.36 -43.32 7.14
CA GLN A 632 13.06 -42.06 7.44
C GLN A 632 12.13 -40.83 7.35
N LYS A 633 11.28 -40.77 6.32
CA LYS A 633 10.27 -39.72 6.13
C LYS A 633 9.32 -39.57 7.32
N ILE A 634 8.85 -40.69 7.88
CA ILE A 634 7.97 -40.70 9.06
C ILE A 634 8.69 -40.15 10.27
N ASN A 635 9.96 -40.53 10.47
CA ASN A 635 10.75 -40.04 11.57
C ASN A 635 11.03 -38.54 11.45
N ILE A 636 11.20 -38.00 10.24
CA ILE A 636 11.31 -36.54 9.99
C ILE A 636 10.01 -35.85 10.40
N ILE A 637 8.86 -36.35 9.96
CA ILE A 637 7.55 -35.76 10.29
C ILE A 637 7.30 -35.84 11.81
N LYS A 638 7.61 -36.96 12.47
CA LYS A 638 7.54 -37.07 13.92
C LYS A 638 8.44 -36.06 14.61
N ALA A 639 9.69 -35.91 14.18
CA ALA A 639 10.60 -34.91 14.74
C ALA A 639 10.02 -33.50 14.62
N GLN A 640 9.42 -33.15 13.48
CA GLN A 640 8.73 -31.86 13.29
C GLN A 640 7.50 -31.71 14.21
N ILE A 641 6.71 -32.76 14.42
CA ILE A 641 5.59 -32.77 15.38
C ILE A 641 6.11 -32.52 16.80
N HIS A 642 7.20 -33.20 17.22
CA HIS A 642 7.79 -32.97 18.53
C HIS A 642 8.34 -31.54 18.68
N ILE A 643 8.96 -30.97 17.65
CA ILE A 643 9.39 -29.55 17.65
C ILE A 643 8.18 -28.62 17.80
N PHE A 644 7.10 -28.89 17.06
CA PHE A 644 5.87 -28.09 17.11
C PHE A 644 5.17 -28.15 18.48
N ASN A 645 5.24 -29.30 19.15
CA ASN A 645 4.73 -29.52 20.51
C ASN A 645 5.74 -29.11 21.61
N GLU A 646 6.87 -28.48 21.26
CA GLU A 646 7.94 -28.05 22.17
C GLU A 646 8.65 -29.20 22.93
N ASN A 647 8.49 -30.45 22.48
CA ASN A 647 9.17 -31.63 23.00
C ASN A 647 10.57 -31.80 22.39
N TYR A 648 11.47 -30.87 22.72
CA TYR A 648 12.77 -30.75 22.07
C TYR A 648 13.71 -31.96 22.27
N SER A 649 13.68 -32.62 23.44
CA SER A 649 14.56 -33.76 23.75
C SER A 649 14.27 -34.98 22.87
N GLU A 650 13.00 -35.31 22.69
CA GLU A 650 12.56 -36.40 21.82
C GLU A 650 12.87 -36.10 20.36
N ALA A 651 12.64 -34.85 19.93
CA ALA A 651 12.98 -34.38 18.59
C ALA A 651 14.49 -34.55 18.30
N GLN A 652 15.37 -34.13 19.22
CA GLN A 652 16.81 -34.31 19.08
C GLN A 652 17.20 -35.78 18.94
N SER A 653 16.60 -36.68 19.74
CA SER A 653 16.88 -38.11 19.68
C SER A 653 16.50 -38.73 18.32
N LEU A 654 15.37 -38.29 17.75
CA LEU A 654 14.89 -38.76 16.44
C LEU A 654 15.76 -38.22 15.31
N ILE A 655 16.10 -36.93 15.35
CA ILE A 655 17.01 -36.29 14.39
C ILE A 655 18.36 -37.01 14.37
N GLN A 656 18.92 -37.32 15.54
CA GLN A 656 20.20 -38.03 15.61
C GLN A 656 20.10 -39.44 15.01
N LYS A 657 19.01 -40.18 15.27
CA LYS A 657 18.77 -41.49 14.64
C LYS A 657 18.71 -41.37 13.11
N ILE A 658 18.04 -40.33 12.60
CA ILE A 658 17.92 -40.09 11.15
C ILE A 658 19.28 -39.77 10.52
N LEU A 659 20.09 -38.94 11.18
CA LEU A 659 21.43 -38.58 10.70
C LEU A 659 22.40 -39.76 10.76
N ASN A 660 22.27 -40.65 11.75
CA ASN A 660 23.07 -41.88 11.81
C ASN A 660 22.75 -42.82 10.64
N GLN A 661 21.50 -42.86 10.18
CA GLN A 661 21.08 -43.65 9.02
C GLN A 661 21.53 -43.01 7.70
N ASN A 662 21.36 -41.69 7.57
CA ASN A 662 21.64 -40.96 6.35
C ASN A 662 22.38 -39.64 6.66
N PRO A 663 23.73 -39.67 6.73
CA PRO A 663 24.55 -38.54 7.16
C PRO A 663 24.61 -37.36 6.18
N LYS A 664 24.02 -37.45 4.99
CA LYS A 664 24.03 -36.40 3.95
C LYS A 664 22.65 -35.77 3.72
N ASN A 665 21.69 -35.98 4.63
CA ASN A 665 20.34 -35.44 4.47
C ASN A 665 20.29 -33.94 4.84
N TYR A 666 20.25 -33.08 3.81
CA TYR A 666 20.19 -31.61 3.95
C TYR A 666 19.00 -31.11 4.76
N GLU A 667 17.79 -31.64 4.53
CA GLU A 667 16.56 -31.18 5.20
C GLU A 667 16.64 -31.42 6.72
N VAL A 668 17.26 -32.53 7.12
CA VAL A 668 17.40 -32.90 8.53
C VAL A 668 18.40 -31.99 9.24
N TYR A 669 19.49 -31.59 8.57
CA TYR A 669 20.40 -30.59 9.11
C TYR A 669 19.74 -29.23 9.25
N LEU A 670 18.87 -28.81 8.33
CA LEU A 670 18.09 -27.58 8.50
C LEU A 670 17.18 -27.64 9.72
N ILE A 671 16.45 -28.74 9.91
CA ILE A 671 15.56 -28.94 11.06
C ILE A 671 16.38 -28.93 12.36
N LYS A 672 17.52 -29.62 12.39
CA LYS A 672 18.42 -29.64 13.55
C LYS A 672 18.98 -28.25 13.85
N GLY A 673 19.44 -27.52 12.84
CA GLY A 673 19.98 -26.17 13.03
C GLY A 673 18.93 -25.19 13.53
N ALA A 674 17.70 -25.26 13.00
CA ALA A 674 16.58 -24.45 13.47
C ALA A 674 16.19 -24.79 14.91
N LEU A 675 16.17 -26.08 15.27
CA LEU A 675 15.93 -26.55 16.63
C LEU A 675 16.99 -26.01 17.60
N CYS A 676 18.27 -26.20 17.29
CA CYS A 676 19.37 -25.68 18.11
C CYS A 676 19.33 -24.15 18.23
N TYR A 677 18.94 -23.44 17.17
CA TYR A 677 18.76 -21.98 17.19
C TYR A 677 17.61 -21.56 18.13
N GLN A 678 16.50 -22.31 18.13
CA GLN A 678 15.35 -22.03 18.99
C GLN A 678 15.60 -22.37 20.46
N THR A 679 16.48 -23.34 20.75
CA THR A 679 16.89 -23.72 22.10
C THR A 679 18.15 -22.99 22.59
N ASP A 680 18.56 -21.89 21.93
CA ASP A 680 19.75 -21.09 22.23
C ASP A 680 21.09 -21.86 22.28
N GLN A 681 21.17 -23.02 21.61
CA GLN A 681 22.38 -23.84 21.48
C GLN A 681 23.20 -23.35 20.28
N PHE A 682 23.76 -22.15 20.40
CA PHE A 682 24.31 -21.43 19.25
C PHE A 682 25.52 -22.11 18.57
N TYR A 683 26.39 -22.79 19.33
CA TYR A 683 27.55 -23.49 18.78
C TYR A 683 27.15 -24.71 17.93
N GLU A 684 26.21 -25.51 18.42
CA GLU A 684 25.71 -26.67 17.68
C GLU A 684 24.89 -26.24 16.45
N ALA A 685 24.14 -25.15 16.57
CA ALA A 685 23.42 -24.56 15.44
C ALA A 685 24.38 -24.11 14.33
N GLU A 686 25.47 -23.42 14.68
CA GLU A 686 26.51 -23.02 13.73
C GLU A 686 27.09 -24.21 12.98
N GLU A 687 27.61 -25.21 13.70
CA GLU A 687 28.22 -26.40 13.10
C GLU A 687 27.23 -27.11 12.17
N THR A 688 25.97 -27.19 12.58
CA THR A 688 24.90 -27.83 11.82
C THR A 688 24.55 -27.06 10.55
N PHE A 689 24.44 -25.73 10.62
CA PHE A 689 24.17 -24.89 9.45
C PHE A 689 25.35 -24.90 8.46
N LEU A 690 26.59 -24.89 8.94
CA LEU A 690 27.78 -25.02 8.09
C LEU A 690 27.83 -26.39 7.38
N LYS A 691 27.44 -27.48 8.06
CA LYS A 691 27.26 -28.80 7.44
C LYS A 691 26.14 -28.81 6.40
N ALA A 692 25.02 -28.12 6.64
CA ALA A 692 23.96 -27.99 5.65
C ALA A 692 24.46 -27.27 4.38
N LEU A 693 25.23 -26.18 4.55
CA LEU A 693 25.82 -25.41 3.45
C LEU A 693 26.89 -26.20 2.66
N SER A 694 27.62 -27.11 3.30
CA SER A 694 28.59 -27.95 2.60
C SER A 694 27.93 -29.00 1.70
N ILE A 695 26.72 -29.44 2.04
CA ILE A 695 25.93 -30.40 1.25
C ILE A 695 25.25 -29.70 0.06
N GLN A 696 24.55 -28.58 0.30
CA GLN A 696 23.80 -27.88 -0.75
C GLN A 696 24.00 -26.36 -0.66
N GLN A 697 24.72 -25.80 -1.64
CA GLN A 697 25.01 -24.37 -1.73
C GLN A 697 23.95 -23.55 -2.45
N LYS A 698 23.02 -24.18 -3.19
CA LYS A 698 22.11 -23.49 -4.13
C LYS A 698 20.91 -22.76 -3.47
N LYS A 699 20.68 -22.95 -2.16
CA LYS A 699 19.60 -22.35 -1.35
C LYS A 699 20.15 -21.81 -0.02
N SER A 700 21.25 -21.07 -0.09
CA SER A 700 22.04 -20.69 1.10
C SER A 700 21.64 -19.40 1.77
N PHE A 701 20.85 -18.52 1.13
CA PHE A 701 20.56 -17.20 1.69
C PHE A 701 19.90 -17.26 3.08
N ASP A 702 18.84 -18.06 3.25
CA ASP A 702 18.12 -18.17 4.53
C ASP A 702 19.03 -18.71 5.65
N ILE A 703 19.92 -19.63 5.31
CA ILE A 703 20.91 -20.18 6.26
C ILE A 703 21.96 -19.12 6.60
N LEU A 704 22.47 -18.38 5.60
CA LEU A 704 23.44 -17.30 5.81
C LEU A 704 22.84 -16.18 6.66
N LEU A 705 21.58 -15.82 6.44
CA LEU A 705 20.88 -14.83 7.26
C LEU A 705 20.75 -15.31 8.72
N ARG A 706 20.33 -16.57 8.94
CA ARG A 706 20.27 -17.17 10.29
C ARG A 706 21.65 -17.22 10.95
N LEU A 707 22.69 -17.62 10.23
CA LEU A 707 24.07 -17.66 10.72
C LEU A 707 24.59 -16.26 11.08
N GLY A 708 24.38 -15.26 10.24
CA GLY A 708 24.79 -13.88 10.52
C GLY A 708 24.16 -13.35 11.80
N TYR A 709 22.84 -13.52 11.98
CA TYR A 709 22.15 -13.13 13.21
C TYR A 709 22.55 -13.99 14.43
N LEU A 710 22.90 -15.26 14.24
CA LEU A 710 23.45 -16.10 15.28
C LEU A 710 24.82 -15.56 15.76
N TYR A 711 25.69 -15.13 14.85
CA TYR A 711 26.97 -14.51 15.21
C TYR A 711 26.78 -13.14 15.87
N LEU A 712 25.79 -12.34 15.46
CA LEU A 712 25.42 -11.09 16.15
C LEU A 712 24.99 -11.35 17.60
N LYS A 713 24.11 -12.33 17.84
CA LYS A 713 23.69 -12.73 19.20
C LYS A 713 24.88 -13.16 20.06
N ARG A 714 25.86 -13.84 19.47
CA ARG A 714 27.10 -14.27 20.13
C ARG A 714 28.14 -13.16 20.29
N LYS A 715 27.90 -11.97 19.73
CA LYS A 715 28.87 -10.87 19.69
C LYS A 715 30.17 -11.22 18.93
N SER A 716 30.10 -12.18 18.01
CA SER A 716 31.18 -12.57 17.10
C SER A 716 31.14 -11.67 15.85
N TRP A 717 31.59 -10.42 15.98
CA TRP A 717 31.39 -9.39 14.96
C TRP A 717 32.14 -9.66 13.65
N GLN A 718 33.36 -10.19 13.71
CA GLN A 718 34.16 -10.51 12.52
C GLN A 718 33.50 -11.63 11.68
N ASP A 719 33.03 -12.68 12.34
CA ASP A 719 32.37 -13.81 11.66
C ASP A 719 31.01 -13.36 11.07
N ALA A 720 30.26 -12.54 11.82
CA ALA A 720 29.02 -11.95 11.35
C ALA A 720 29.24 -11.12 10.07
N LYS A 721 30.26 -10.24 10.06
CA LYS A 721 30.64 -9.45 8.88
C LYS A 721 30.89 -10.35 7.67
N ALA A 722 31.75 -11.35 7.79
CA ALA A 722 32.10 -12.25 6.69
C ALA A 722 30.89 -13.01 6.11
N ILE A 723 29.96 -13.45 6.98
CA ILE A 723 28.74 -14.15 6.54
C ILE A 723 27.76 -13.20 5.84
N PHE A 724 27.57 -11.99 6.35
CA PHE A 724 26.67 -11.02 5.70
C PHE A 724 27.23 -10.53 4.36
N GLU A 725 28.53 -10.30 4.25
CA GLU A 725 29.19 -10.00 2.96
C GLU A 725 28.96 -11.13 1.95
N ARG A 726 29.18 -12.39 2.38
CA ARG A 726 28.90 -13.57 1.56
C ARG A 726 27.42 -13.68 1.17
N ALA A 727 26.49 -13.26 2.04
CA ALA A 727 25.08 -13.28 1.74
C ALA A 727 24.70 -12.24 0.65
N LEU A 728 25.39 -11.09 0.62
CA LEU A 728 25.22 -10.06 -0.40
C LEU A 728 25.83 -10.44 -1.75
N ASP A 729 26.93 -11.20 -1.75
CA ASP A 729 27.58 -11.69 -2.97
C ASP A 729 26.74 -12.72 -3.75
N GLN A 730 25.81 -13.41 -3.07
CA GLN A 730 24.88 -14.32 -3.71
C GLN A 730 23.77 -13.52 -4.40
N GLN A 731 23.75 -13.50 -5.73
CA GLN A 731 22.87 -12.70 -6.61
C GLN A 731 21.33 -12.94 -6.49
N VAL A 732 20.76 -13.23 -5.31
CA VAL A 732 19.33 -13.28 -5.04
C VAL A 732 19.04 -12.93 -3.57
N PRO A 733 18.18 -11.94 -3.25
CA PRO A 733 17.97 -10.64 -3.90
C PRO A 733 18.88 -9.56 -3.27
N SER A 734 19.47 -8.70 -4.10
CA SER A 734 20.38 -7.58 -3.76
C SER A 734 19.85 -6.52 -2.77
N ASN A 735 18.69 -6.75 -2.17
CA ASN A 735 17.85 -5.72 -1.53
C ASN A 735 17.41 -6.13 -0.10
N SER A 736 18.21 -6.95 0.60
CA SER A 736 17.90 -7.38 1.97
C SER A 736 18.29 -6.33 3.00
N SER A 737 17.28 -5.60 3.53
CA SER A 737 17.45 -4.64 4.63
C SER A 737 18.16 -5.27 5.83
N LEU A 738 17.72 -6.47 6.25
CA LEU A 738 18.26 -7.17 7.42
C LEU A 738 19.72 -7.60 7.26
N THR A 739 20.13 -7.92 6.03
CA THR A 739 21.54 -8.26 5.74
C THR A 739 22.43 -7.02 5.84
N TRP A 740 21.98 -5.89 5.26
CA TRP A 740 22.68 -4.61 5.37
C TRP A 740 22.72 -4.08 6.81
N LEU A 741 21.62 -4.24 7.55
CA LEU A 741 21.54 -3.90 8.96
C LEU A 741 22.53 -4.76 9.77
N GLY A 742 22.52 -6.08 9.60
CA GLY A 742 23.44 -6.97 10.29
C GLY A 742 24.92 -6.69 9.96
N LEU A 743 25.22 -6.35 8.70
CA LEU A 743 26.56 -5.92 8.29
C LEU A 743 26.93 -4.56 8.91
N GLY A 744 26.00 -3.61 8.94
CA GLY A 744 26.15 -2.31 9.57
C GLY A 744 26.42 -2.41 11.07
N ILE A 745 25.66 -3.23 11.79
CA ILE A 745 25.88 -3.53 13.22
C ILE A 745 27.26 -4.15 13.42
N SER A 746 27.62 -5.16 12.62
CA SER A 746 28.93 -5.83 12.72
C SER A 746 30.08 -4.84 12.55
N ASN A 747 30.03 -4.00 11.50
CA ASN A 747 31.06 -2.99 11.25
C ASN A 747 31.07 -1.88 12.30
N LEU A 748 29.91 -1.48 12.82
CA LEU A 748 29.81 -0.49 13.89
C LEU A 748 30.54 -0.97 15.15
N ARG A 749 30.33 -2.25 15.54
CA ARG A 749 31.03 -2.85 16.69
C ARG A 749 32.52 -3.03 16.46
N LEU A 750 32.93 -3.27 15.21
CA LEU A 750 34.33 -3.32 14.79
C LEU A 750 34.98 -1.94 14.64
N LYS A 751 34.19 -0.85 14.77
CA LYS A 751 34.61 0.54 14.53
C LYS A 751 35.13 0.78 13.10
N ASP A 752 34.58 0.05 12.14
CA ASP A 752 34.87 0.20 10.71
C ASP A 752 33.99 1.32 10.13
N PRO A 753 34.55 2.33 9.44
CA PRO A 753 33.78 3.44 8.87
C PRO A 753 32.74 3.00 7.83
N ILE A 754 32.90 1.82 7.21
CA ILE A 754 31.94 1.25 6.25
C ILE A 754 30.56 1.02 6.90
N ALA A 755 30.49 0.95 8.24
CA ALA A 755 29.25 0.82 8.99
C ALA A 755 28.19 1.86 8.57
N GLU A 756 28.59 3.11 8.32
CA GLU A 756 27.67 4.16 7.92
C GLU A 756 27.02 3.88 6.57
N GLU A 757 27.81 3.46 5.58
CA GLU A 757 27.30 3.12 4.25
C GLU A 757 26.34 1.94 4.30
N CYS A 758 26.69 0.88 5.05
CA CYS A 758 25.80 -0.28 5.23
C CYS A 758 24.47 0.09 5.89
N LEU A 759 24.51 0.91 6.94
CA LEU A 759 23.29 1.36 7.62
C LEU A 759 22.44 2.26 6.72
N CYS A 760 23.08 3.12 5.90
CA CYS A 760 22.39 3.91 4.87
C CYS A 760 21.68 3.00 3.85
N GLN A 761 22.34 1.95 3.36
CA GLN A 761 21.71 0.97 2.46
C GLN A 761 20.53 0.26 3.13
N ALA A 762 20.65 -0.11 4.41
CA ALA A 762 19.53 -0.68 5.16
C ALA A 762 18.34 0.30 5.23
N SER A 763 18.60 1.58 5.52
CA SER A 763 17.55 2.62 5.63
C SER A 763 16.83 2.88 4.31
N ILE A 764 17.55 2.77 3.19
CA ILE A 764 17.02 2.87 1.84
C ILE A 764 16.03 1.72 1.56
N HIS A 765 16.41 0.50 1.92
CA HIS A 765 15.57 -0.68 1.66
C HIS A 765 14.33 -0.69 2.56
N GLU A 766 14.47 -0.36 3.84
CA GLU A 766 13.39 -0.37 4.83
C GLU A 766 13.36 0.92 5.67
N PRO A 767 12.78 2.02 5.13
CA PRO A 767 12.76 3.32 5.80
C PRO A 767 11.93 3.37 7.08
N PHE A 768 11.09 2.37 7.33
CA PHE A 768 10.20 2.33 8.50
C PHE A 768 10.67 1.34 9.58
N ASN A 769 11.90 0.83 9.46
CA ASN A 769 12.51 0.03 10.50
C ASN A 769 13.22 0.93 11.51
N GLY A 770 12.68 1.00 12.73
CA GLY A 770 13.23 1.84 13.78
C GLY A 770 14.60 1.38 14.27
N GLU A 771 14.91 0.07 14.18
CA GLU A 771 16.23 -0.44 14.57
C GLU A 771 17.31 0.13 13.66
N VAL A 772 17.05 0.24 12.35
CA VAL A 772 18.00 0.81 11.38
C VAL A 772 18.33 2.26 11.74
N TRP A 773 17.32 3.09 11.98
CA TRP A 773 17.50 4.48 12.39
C TRP A 773 18.18 4.61 13.75
N GLY A 774 17.88 3.70 14.68
CA GLY A 774 18.54 3.63 15.99
C GLY A 774 20.03 3.34 15.87
N TYR A 775 20.44 2.34 15.07
CA TYR A 775 21.86 2.05 14.84
C TYR A 775 22.57 3.17 14.05
N GLN A 776 21.89 3.86 13.13
CA GLN A 776 22.44 5.07 12.49
C GLN A 776 22.62 6.23 13.47
N ALA A 777 21.65 6.47 14.35
CA ALA A 777 21.76 7.47 15.41
C ALA A 777 22.93 7.14 16.34
N LEU A 778 23.07 5.86 16.73
CA LEU A 778 24.17 5.40 17.57
C LEU A 778 25.53 5.64 16.91
N ASN A 779 25.67 5.32 15.62
CA ASN A 779 26.88 5.61 14.85
C ASN A 779 27.20 7.12 14.81
N CYS A 780 26.19 7.96 14.59
CA CYS A 780 26.37 9.42 14.59
C CYS A 780 26.79 9.94 15.98
N LEU A 781 26.19 9.45 17.06
CA LEU A 781 26.52 9.83 18.44
C LEU A 781 27.95 9.43 18.81
N GLN A 782 28.36 8.20 18.50
CA GLN A 782 29.74 7.73 18.74
C GLN A 782 30.78 8.57 18.00
N GLN A 783 30.41 9.10 16.83
CA GLN A 783 31.24 10.02 16.04
C GLN A 783 31.08 11.49 16.43
N LYS A 784 30.34 11.80 17.51
CA LYS A 784 30.06 13.16 18.00
C LYS A 784 29.31 14.06 17.01
N ARG A 785 28.53 13.48 16.10
CA ARG A 785 27.71 14.16 15.10
C ARG A 785 26.27 14.35 15.61
N GLY A 786 26.09 15.20 16.62
CA GLY A 786 24.82 15.37 17.33
C GLY A 786 23.63 15.80 16.47
N GLN A 787 23.82 16.67 15.47
CA GLN A 787 22.71 17.11 14.61
C GLN A 787 22.16 15.99 13.72
N GLN A 788 23.05 15.18 13.13
CA GLN A 788 22.64 14.03 12.31
C GLN A 788 22.01 12.95 13.19
N ALA A 789 22.55 12.72 14.40
CA ALA A 789 21.95 11.82 15.37
C ALA A 789 20.50 12.23 15.69
N LYS A 790 20.23 13.52 15.95
CA LYS A 790 18.86 14.01 16.20
C LYS A 790 17.90 13.74 15.04
N GLN A 791 18.35 13.89 13.80
CA GLN A 791 17.52 13.57 12.64
C GLN A 791 17.17 12.08 12.57
N CYS A 792 18.15 11.21 12.81
CA CYS A 792 17.93 9.76 12.86
C CYS A 792 17.00 9.37 14.02
N LEU A 793 17.14 10.01 15.19
CA LEU A 793 16.27 9.78 16.35
C LEU A 793 14.83 10.19 16.10
N LEU A 794 14.60 11.33 15.44
CA LEU A 794 13.25 11.74 15.06
C LEU A 794 12.59 10.72 14.11
N ARG A 795 13.36 10.13 13.19
CA ARG A 795 12.88 9.04 12.33
C ARG A 795 12.61 7.76 13.11
N MET A 796 13.48 7.45 14.07
CA MET A 796 13.30 6.32 14.98
C MET A 796 12.00 6.45 15.80
N GLU A 797 11.68 7.65 16.30
CA GLU A 797 10.46 7.93 17.08
C GLU A 797 9.17 7.74 16.29
N GLN A 798 9.20 7.97 14.97
CA GLN A 798 8.07 7.69 14.08
C GLN A 798 7.80 6.19 13.90
N THR A 799 8.65 5.32 14.47
CA THR A 799 8.63 3.87 14.27
C THR A 799 8.73 3.09 15.58
N GLU A 800 8.33 1.82 15.53
CA GLU A 800 8.44 0.91 16.67
C GLU A 800 9.85 0.32 16.73
N VAL A 801 10.51 0.46 17.89
CA VAL A 801 11.80 -0.16 18.20
C VAL A 801 11.57 -1.13 19.35
N ASN A 802 11.85 -2.41 19.09
CA ASN A 802 11.68 -3.48 20.09
C ASN A 802 13.02 -3.89 20.73
N ASP A 803 14.15 -3.55 20.10
CA ASP A 803 15.48 -3.80 20.64
C ASP A 803 15.76 -2.89 21.85
N LEU A 804 15.50 -3.42 23.05
CA LEU A 804 15.71 -2.72 24.31
C LEU A 804 17.20 -2.45 24.57
N ASP A 805 18.10 -3.34 24.13
CA ASP A 805 19.53 -3.18 24.31
C ASP A 805 20.03 -1.98 23.48
N LEU A 806 19.58 -1.86 22.23
CA LEU A 806 19.84 -0.69 21.39
C LEU A 806 19.35 0.62 22.03
N LEU A 807 18.14 0.63 22.59
CA LEU A 807 17.59 1.83 23.24
C LEU A 807 18.41 2.23 24.48
N ILE A 808 18.86 1.26 25.28
CA ILE A 808 19.72 1.52 26.44
C ILE A 808 21.07 2.09 25.99
N GLU A 809 21.71 1.49 24.98
CA GLU A 809 22.99 1.99 24.45
C GLU A 809 22.87 3.41 23.87
N LEU A 810 21.77 3.68 23.15
CA LEU A 810 21.47 5.00 22.62
C LEU A 810 21.34 6.03 23.75
N ALA A 811 20.62 5.71 24.82
CA ALA A 811 20.49 6.58 25.98
C ALA A 811 21.85 6.84 26.66
N GLU A 812 22.70 5.83 26.80
CA GLU A 812 24.04 5.99 27.36
C GLU A 812 24.92 6.94 26.53
N GLU A 813 24.90 6.82 25.20
CA GLU A 813 25.64 7.72 24.31
C GLU A 813 25.05 9.13 24.29
N MET A 814 23.72 9.29 24.34
CA MET A 814 23.09 10.61 24.47
C MET A 814 23.44 11.30 25.78
N ASN A 815 23.50 10.55 26.88
CA ASN A 815 23.90 11.08 28.18
C ASN A 815 25.33 11.64 28.12
N LYS A 816 26.26 10.96 27.42
CA LYS A 816 27.63 11.45 27.18
C LYS A 816 27.64 12.72 26.31
N CYS A 817 26.72 12.83 25.36
CA CYS A 817 26.55 14.00 24.51
C CYS A 817 25.76 15.15 25.18
N GLN A 818 25.36 15.01 26.45
CA GLN A 818 24.56 15.99 27.21
C GLN A 818 23.17 16.28 26.61
N ASP A 819 22.62 15.34 25.84
CA ASP A 819 21.23 15.41 25.34
C ASP A 819 20.28 14.72 26.33
N PHE A 820 20.09 15.36 27.48
CA PHE A 820 19.36 14.78 28.61
C PHE A 820 17.87 14.56 28.34
N GLU A 821 17.22 15.42 27.55
CA GLU A 821 15.78 15.31 27.27
C GLU A 821 15.49 14.09 26.37
N SER A 822 16.24 13.93 25.28
CA SER A 822 16.11 12.77 24.38
C SER A 822 16.47 11.47 25.12
N CYS A 823 17.52 11.52 25.96
CA CYS A 823 17.90 10.41 26.83
C CYS A 823 16.77 10.00 27.78
N ARG A 824 16.11 10.97 28.43
CA ARG A 824 14.96 10.71 29.31
C ARG A 824 13.84 10.00 28.58
N GLN A 825 13.46 10.47 27.39
CA GLN A 825 12.36 9.90 26.63
C GLN A 825 12.61 8.43 26.29
N ILE A 826 13.83 8.10 25.85
CA ILE A 826 14.21 6.72 25.52
C ILE A 826 14.25 5.83 26.76
N LEU A 827 14.87 6.29 27.86
CA LEU A 827 14.91 5.52 29.10
C LEU A 827 13.51 5.28 29.67
N MET A 828 12.61 6.26 29.58
CA MET A 828 11.22 6.10 30.00
C MET A 828 10.45 5.12 29.11
N ARG A 829 10.71 5.09 27.80
CA ARG A 829 10.15 4.08 26.89
C ARG A 829 10.58 2.67 27.30
N VAL A 830 11.86 2.50 27.64
CA VAL A 830 12.40 1.23 28.14
C VAL A 830 11.77 0.85 29.46
N TYR A 831 11.69 1.77 30.44
CA TYR A 831 11.06 1.54 31.74
C TYR A 831 9.58 1.15 31.63
N ASN A 832 8.83 1.80 30.76
CA ASN A 832 7.39 1.56 30.56
C ASN A 832 7.08 0.27 29.77
N SER A 833 8.08 -0.39 29.18
CA SER A 833 7.88 -1.54 28.28
C SER A 833 7.31 -2.80 28.95
N LYS A 834 7.15 -2.84 30.28
CA LYS A 834 6.67 -3.99 31.09
C LYS A 834 7.48 -5.29 30.91
N VAL A 835 8.60 -5.26 30.17
CA VAL A 835 9.51 -6.40 29.99
C VAL A 835 10.44 -6.50 31.20
N LYS A 836 10.85 -7.72 31.60
CA LYS A 836 11.88 -7.90 32.63
C LYS A 836 13.23 -7.42 32.09
N ILE A 837 13.76 -6.35 32.66
CA ILE A 837 15.03 -5.75 32.26
C ILE A 837 16.15 -6.38 33.12
N PRO A 838 17.17 -7.03 32.52
CA PRO A 838 18.24 -7.69 33.27
C PRO A 838 18.99 -6.75 34.23
N ASN A 839 19.18 -5.48 33.86
CA ASN A 839 19.90 -4.47 34.63
C ASN A 839 18.99 -3.32 35.08
N MET A 840 17.84 -3.66 35.66
CA MET A 840 16.85 -2.67 36.13
C MET A 840 17.44 -1.61 37.07
N GLY A 841 18.32 -2.00 37.98
CA GLY A 841 18.98 -1.07 38.91
C GLY A 841 19.83 -0.02 38.19
N GLN A 842 20.57 -0.41 37.14
CA GLN A 842 21.40 0.52 36.37
C GLN A 842 20.56 1.45 35.49
N LEU A 843 19.46 0.95 34.91
CA LEU A 843 18.51 1.78 34.16
C LEU A 843 17.89 2.87 35.05
N LEU A 844 17.40 2.49 36.23
CA LEU A 844 16.81 3.41 37.21
C LEU A 844 17.82 4.44 37.71
N LYS A 845 19.08 4.03 37.90
CA LYS A 845 20.17 4.96 38.20
C LYS A 845 20.38 5.97 37.09
N ASN A 846 20.41 5.51 35.83
CA ASN A 846 20.57 6.39 34.67
C ASN A 846 19.38 7.38 34.56
N LEU A 847 18.14 6.93 34.82
CA LEU A 847 16.98 7.80 34.92
C LEU A 847 17.15 8.84 36.04
N GLY A 848 17.54 8.42 37.25
CA GLY A 848 17.81 9.33 38.37
C GLY A 848 18.83 10.42 38.01
N SER A 849 19.93 10.03 37.38
CA SER A 849 20.98 10.96 36.91
C SER A 849 20.48 11.93 35.84
N VAL A 850 19.71 11.45 34.87
CA VAL A 850 19.15 12.32 33.81
C VAL A 850 18.12 13.30 34.38
N HIS A 851 17.24 12.86 35.29
CA HIS A 851 16.28 13.74 35.95
C HIS A 851 16.97 14.78 36.86
N ALA A 852 18.08 14.41 37.50
CA ALA A 852 18.91 15.32 38.29
C ALA A 852 19.48 16.46 37.43
N GLU A 853 20.08 16.12 36.27
CA GLU A 853 20.63 17.08 35.32
C GLU A 853 19.55 17.97 34.68
N LEU A 854 18.34 17.46 34.50
CA LEU A 854 17.17 18.24 34.05
C LEU A 854 16.55 19.12 35.16
N GLY A 855 17.11 19.12 36.38
CA GLY A 855 16.62 19.91 37.51
C GLY A 855 15.39 19.33 38.22
N ARG A 856 14.96 18.11 37.88
CA ARG A 856 13.78 17.43 38.44
C ARG A 856 14.16 16.62 39.67
N LYS A 857 14.49 17.31 40.75
CA LYS A 857 15.08 16.72 41.97
C LYS A 857 14.22 15.64 42.65
N GLU A 858 12.91 15.85 42.74
CA GLU A 858 12.01 14.90 43.41
C GLU A 858 11.91 13.57 42.65
N GLU A 859 11.71 13.65 41.33
CA GLU A 859 11.68 12.47 40.44
C GLU A 859 13.03 11.75 40.44
N ALA A 860 14.14 12.51 40.38
CA ALA A 860 15.49 11.95 40.47
C ALA A 860 15.70 11.13 41.75
N LYS A 861 15.29 11.68 42.90
CA LYS A 861 15.38 11.00 44.20
C LYS A 861 14.55 9.72 44.23
N GLN A 862 13.32 9.76 43.71
CA GLN A 862 12.47 8.58 43.62
C GLN A 862 13.14 7.46 42.81
N TYR A 863 13.65 7.76 41.61
CA TYR A 863 14.31 6.77 40.77
C TYR A 863 15.61 6.22 41.39
N TYR A 864 16.35 7.04 42.13
CA TYR A 864 17.51 6.58 42.88
C TYR A 864 17.12 5.65 44.05
N GLU A 865 16.05 5.94 44.77
CA GLU A 865 15.53 5.07 45.84
C GLU A 865 15.06 3.72 45.27
N GLU A 866 14.33 3.75 44.15
CA GLU A 866 13.93 2.53 43.43
C GLU A 866 15.16 1.74 42.93
N SER A 867 16.19 2.41 42.40
CA SER A 867 17.43 1.79 41.92
C SER A 867 18.13 0.97 43.01
N LEU A 868 18.20 1.48 44.25
CA LEU A 868 18.88 0.81 45.37
C LEU A 868 18.30 -0.56 45.74
N GLN A 869 17.02 -0.78 45.42
CA GLN A 869 16.34 -2.07 45.64
C GLN A 869 16.84 -3.14 44.67
N TYR A 870 17.23 -2.74 43.46
CA TYR A 870 17.61 -3.65 42.37
C TYR A 870 19.13 -3.74 42.13
N LEU A 871 19.93 -2.82 42.64
CA LEU A 871 21.39 -2.90 42.56
C LEU A 871 21.95 -4.04 43.43
N GLU A 872 22.93 -4.78 42.93
CA GLU A 872 23.62 -5.84 43.69
C GLU A 872 24.97 -5.35 44.26
N SER A 873 25.64 -4.42 43.56
CA SER A 873 26.97 -3.91 43.93
C SER A 873 26.92 -2.88 45.05
N GLY A 874 27.59 -3.16 46.17
CA GLY A 874 27.70 -2.23 47.31
C GLY A 874 28.38 -0.90 46.95
N ASN A 875 29.32 -0.90 46.01
CA ASN A 875 30.00 0.31 45.54
C ASN A 875 29.07 1.20 44.71
N GLU A 876 28.20 0.60 43.89
CA GLU A 876 27.23 1.36 43.10
C GLU A 876 26.12 1.93 43.99
N LYS A 877 25.66 1.18 44.98
CA LYS A 877 24.75 1.69 46.02
C LYS A 877 25.33 2.89 46.75
N ALA A 878 26.61 2.83 47.13
CA ALA A 878 27.28 3.94 47.79
C ALA A 878 27.33 5.21 46.92
N LYS A 879 27.59 5.07 45.60
CA LYS A 879 27.57 6.19 44.65
C LYS A 879 26.17 6.80 44.51
N VAL A 880 25.14 5.96 44.37
CA VAL A 880 23.73 6.44 44.29
C VAL A 880 23.33 7.18 45.57
N ILE A 881 23.70 6.66 46.75
CA ILE A 881 23.44 7.33 48.03
C ILE A 881 24.17 8.68 48.11
N GLN A 882 25.38 8.79 47.56
CA GLN A 882 26.12 10.05 47.52
C GLN A 882 25.46 11.05 46.57
N GLU A 883 25.04 10.64 45.38
CA GLU A 883 24.29 11.47 44.42
C GLU A 883 22.95 11.94 45.01
N MET A 884 22.21 11.07 45.70
CA MET A 884 20.99 11.44 46.43
C MET A 884 21.21 12.47 47.54
N LYS A 885 22.38 12.47 48.21
CA LYS A 885 22.71 13.45 49.25
C LYS A 885 23.11 14.81 48.69
N LEU A 886 23.56 14.86 47.45
CA LEU A 886 23.96 16.08 46.75
C LEU A 886 22.76 16.84 46.15
N LEU A 887 21.68 16.11 45.83
CA LEU A 887 20.42 16.64 45.34
C LEU A 887 19.63 17.39 46.43
#